data_AF-A0A946DX97-F1
#
_entry.id   AF-A0A946DX97-F1
#
_cell.length_a   1.000
_cell.length_b   1.000
_cell.length_c   1.000
_cell.angle_alpha   90.00
_cell.angle_beta   90.00
_cell.angle_gamma   90.00
#
_symmetry.space_group_name_H-M   'P 1'
#
loop_
_entity.id
_entity.type
_entity.pdbx_description
1 polymer ?
#
loop_
_entity_poly.entity_id
_entity_poly.type
_entity_poly.pdbx_seq_one_letter_code
_entity_poly.pdbx_strand_id
1 'polypeptide(L)'
;MRFPILFILISLTSAVSVAAAEKPLKRLDVTPKTVSLSGPRGGVQLLVSGIHANGHARDLTRDCQFKVTGPARIENGYVVPTGNGSGSIVVSIGSMRQTIPFKVERFDRPLPISFRWEALAVLTKQGCNSGSCHGKPNGRGSLELSLNAFDPRLDERSLIRGAFVRFTHPVEPAESLLLKKPTLRVPHGGGKRLRKDRESYAILKQWIAEGCRPEQRDGPQCVKVEVTPNDGRVIRLGPASENQAADAAQQQVRVTAHFSDGSIRDVTRIATFSVSNDSVATVDANGLVTGLDRGQTAVVVRYLDDIVSVYLTVVRDISGFVWVKPAENGYVDQLVHAKLRQLQYLPSGNCDDATFIRRLSLDVRGLLPSMEETEEFLADKKTDKRRRLIDRFLDSREFARFWGLRLADLLRINRETLSEERAADYSRWVFETVEQNMRYDQFVRELLTATGKTADVQAANFFRTTNETKMVAETVAQLFMGSRLKCAQCHNHPYESWTQDNYYQIASVFHGIDRKQLEVPKGAKKRKPNQREVGMFIGMTAGRGMSNPRTGVPQKPWPIDVERKPNQDRRTAFVEWLTAPNNPFFSRVAVNRIWAHLLGRGLVEPIDDFRSSNPAVNVELLDALAADFQKSGFDRKHIMRVILNSRTYQRSSDTNQFNETDENLLSHARVRLLTAEQLQDAVFRLCDGPQRFAEFEHELAAADKLLATTLKENQEDQDAAAVVKSKQQRDAARARLNSYYMTQQPYPQLTSFLSAFGQPPRKTACACERREEANLDQALQLMNSGLIRDRVGRAADRFGKLPNEQFIRELYLAAVSRRPSDAERKTISDYLKAGADRGKAFEDVIWAIINTNEFMFQH
;
A
#
# COMPACT_ATOMS: atom_id res chain seq x y z
N MET A 1 4.94 80.08 -5.76
CA MET A 1 5.24 80.21 -4.31
C MET A 1 5.81 78.90 -3.82
N ARG A 2 6.94 78.98 -3.10
CA ARG A 2 7.76 77.88 -2.59
C ARG A 2 7.07 77.20 -1.40
N PHE A 3 7.12 75.87 -1.31
CA PHE A 3 7.11 75.14 -0.03
C PHE A 3 8.06 73.93 -0.10
N PRO A 4 8.73 73.57 1.01
CA PRO A 4 10.05 72.96 1.01
C PRO A 4 10.05 71.44 1.21
N ILE A 5 11.22 70.89 0.88
CA ILE A 5 11.69 69.52 1.02
C ILE A 5 11.72 69.09 2.49
N LEU A 6 11.09 67.96 2.82
CA LEU A 6 11.29 67.23 4.08
C LEU A 6 11.91 65.86 3.75
N PHE A 7 13.18 65.69 4.09
CA PHE A 7 13.90 64.42 4.04
C PHE A 7 13.34 63.48 5.12
N ILE A 8 12.73 62.36 4.71
CA ILE A 8 12.47 61.23 5.61
C ILE A 8 13.54 60.17 5.35
N LEU A 9 14.39 59.96 6.36
CA LEU A 9 15.33 58.85 6.44
C LEU A 9 14.56 57.52 6.39
N ILE A 10 14.71 56.78 5.29
CA ILE A 10 14.33 55.38 5.21
C ILE A 10 15.42 54.59 5.92
N SER A 11 15.15 54.19 7.16
CA SER A 11 15.91 53.17 7.88
C SER A 11 15.74 51.85 7.12
N LEU A 12 16.76 51.44 6.36
CA LEU A 12 16.92 50.06 5.91
C LEU A 12 17.14 49.16 7.13
N THR A 13 16.07 48.66 7.73
CA THR A 13 16.15 47.43 8.53
C THR A 13 16.23 46.28 7.55
N SER A 14 17.45 45.81 7.30
CA SER A 14 17.71 44.50 6.72
C SER A 14 17.00 43.45 7.57
N ALA A 15 15.88 42.94 7.06
CA ALA A 15 15.26 41.73 7.57
C ALA A 15 16.25 40.58 7.30
N VAL A 16 17.12 40.34 8.28
CA VAL A 16 17.95 39.13 8.30
C VAL A 16 16.98 37.96 8.35
N SER A 17 16.86 37.27 7.22
CA SER A 17 16.30 35.93 7.15
C SER A 17 17.02 35.09 8.20
N VAL A 18 16.35 34.81 9.32
CA VAL A 18 16.82 33.81 10.27
C VAL A 18 16.50 32.47 9.64
N ALA A 19 17.30 32.08 8.64
CA ALA A 19 17.54 30.68 8.36
C ALA A 19 17.86 30.04 9.72
N ALA A 20 17.20 28.93 10.06
CA ALA A 20 17.46 28.25 11.32
C ALA A 20 18.88 27.67 11.27
N ALA A 21 19.88 28.49 11.60
CA ALA A 21 21.27 28.08 11.66
C ALA A 21 21.36 26.81 12.52
N GLU A 22 22.03 25.77 11.99
CA GLU A 22 22.26 24.53 12.72
C GLU A 22 22.77 24.87 14.13
N LYS A 23 22.04 24.41 15.15
CA LYS A 23 22.42 24.62 16.54
C LYS A 23 23.83 24.05 16.77
N PRO A 24 24.62 24.60 17.70
CA PRO A 24 26.01 24.17 17.88
C PRO A 24 26.09 22.66 18.14
N LEU A 25 27.13 22.05 17.60
CA LEU A 25 27.46 20.65 17.85
C LEU A 25 27.68 20.45 19.36
N LYS A 26 26.99 19.46 19.95
CA LYS A 26 27.03 19.16 21.40
C LYS A 26 27.98 18.01 21.72
N ARG A 27 27.96 16.93 20.93
CA ARG A 27 28.89 15.79 21.08
C ARG A 27 29.07 15.00 19.79
N LEU A 28 30.11 14.17 19.76
CA LEU A 28 30.31 13.14 18.75
C LEU A 28 29.91 11.77 19.29
N ASP A 29 29.14 11.03 18.50
CA ASP A 29 28.85 9.62 18.69
C ASP A 29 29.48 8.82 17.56
N VAL A 30 30.67 8.26 17.83
CA VAL A 30 31.33 7.33 16.90
C VAL A 30 30.86 5.89 17.16
N THR A 31 30.53 5.15 16.10
CA THR A 31 30.11 3.74 16.15
C THR A 31 30.86 2.92 15.08
N PRO A 32 31.37 1.72 15.41
CA PRO A 32 31.39 1.09 16.74
C PRO A 32 32.35 1.79 17.72
N LYS A 33 32.13 1.59 19.03
CA LYS A 33 32.99 2.16 20.10
C LYS A 33 34.35 1.47 20.21
N THR A 34 34.49 0.28 19.65
CA THR A 34 35.73 -0.50 19.52
C THR A 34 35.73 -1.18 18.16
N VAL A 35 36.88 -1.25 17.49
CA VAL A 35 37.00 -1.87 16.16
C VAL A 35 37.79 -3.17 16.24
N SER A 36 37.17 -4.27 15.83
CA SER A 36 37.84 -5.58 15.69
C SER A 36 37.99 -5.90 14.21
N LEU A 37 39.23 -6.04 13.75
CA LEU A 37 39.60 -6.36 12.37
C LEU A 37 40.19 -7.77 12.33
N SER A 38 39.75 -8.60 11.39
CA SER A 38 40.22 -9.98 11.27
C SER A 38 40.63 -10.29 9.83
N GLY A 39 41.89 -10.67 9.64
CA GLY A 39 42.49 -10.90 8.33
C GLY A 39 42.68 -9.62 7.50
N PRO A 40 43.30 -9.74 6.31
CA PRO A 40 43.56 -8.59 5.44
C PRO A 40 42.30 -8.01 4.78
N ARG A 41 41.17 -8.72 4.87
CA ARG A 41 39.88 -8.35 4.24
C ARG A 41 38.83 -7.88 5.26
N GLY A 42 39.11 -7.96 6.56
CA GLY A 42 38.15 -7.64 7.62
C GLY A 42 38.06 -6.15 7.93
N GLY A 43 37.80 -5.30 6.92
CA GLY A 43 37.63 -3.86 7.11
C GLY A 43 36.30 -3.50 7.76
N VAL A 44 36.21 -2.31 8.36
CA VAL A 44 35.02 -1.85 9.12
C VAL A 44 34.69 -0.41 8.76
N GLN A 45 33.41 -0.12 8.47
CA GLN A 45 32.93 1.26 8.32
C GLN A 45 32.69 1.88 9.70
N LEU A 46 33.39 2.99 10.01
CA LEU A 46 33.02 3.86 11.11
C LEU A 46 31.88 4.79 10.68
N LEU A 47 30.97 5.04 11.61
CA LEU A 47 29.94 6.08 11.52
C LEU A 47 30.25 7.13 12.58
N VAL A 48 30.32 8.40 12.20
CA VAL A 48 30.48 9.52 13.13
C VAL A 48 29.22 10.36 13.09
N SER A 49 28.40 10.29 14.14
CA SER A 49 27.21 11.14 14.28
C SER A 49 27.52 12.35 15.14
N GLY A 50 27.37 13.55 14.59
CA GLY A 50 27.33 14.78 15.37
C GLY A 50 25.95 14.99 15.96
N ILE A 51 25.85 15.02 17.28
CA ILE A 51 24.60 15.34 17.98
C ILE A 51 24.61 16.84 18.28
N HIS A 52 23.67 17.57 17.70
CA HIS A 52 23.52 19.02 17.88
C HIS A 52 22.69 19.34 19.14
N ALA A 53 22.72 20.59 19.60
CA ALA A 53 22.06 20.98 20.86
C ALA A 53 20.53 20.74 20.89
N ASN A 54 19.87 20.64 19.73
CA ASN A 54 18.46 20.27 19.58
C ASN A 54 18.21 18.75 19.59
N GLY A 55 19.23 17.93 19.79
CA GLY A 55 19.17 16.47 19.74
C GLY A 55 19.23 15.85 18.35
N HIS A 56 19.28 16.67 17.29
CA HIS A 56 19.37 16.17 15.91
C HIS A 56 20.76 15.58 15.65
N ALA A 57 20.78 14.40 15.02
CA ALA A 57 21.99 13.72 14.62
C ALA A 57 22.28 13.96 13.13
N ARG A 58 23.49 14.46 12.84
CA ARG A 58 24.03 14.66 11.49
C ARG A 58 25.20 13.71 11.26
N ASP A 59 25.32 13.15 10.07
CA ASP A 59 26.52 12.38 9.69
C ASP A 59 27.69 13.35 9.48
N LEU A 60 28.77 13.13 10.24
CA LEU A 60 30.04 13.88 10.14
C LEU A 60 31.20 12.96 9.75
N THR A 61 30.92 11.74 9.27
CA THR A 61 31.94 10.72 8.98
C THR A 61 32.95 11.21 7.95
N ARG A 62 32.51 12.00 6.97
CA ARG A 62 33.38 12.59 5.94
C ARG A 62 33.87 14.00 6.28
N ASP A 63 33.25 14.63 7.28
CA ASP A 63 33.61 15.96 7.77
C ASP A 63 34.72 15.91 8.84
N CYS A 64 34.89 14.76 9.50
CA CYS A 64 35.90 14.55 10.54
C CYS A 64 37.28 14.23 9.97
N GLN A 65 38.32 14.69 10.68
CA GLN A 65 39.69 14.24 10.48
C GLN A 65 39.95 12.96 11.26
N PHE A 66 40.72 12.05 10.65
CA PHE A 66 41.12 10.80 11.27
C PHE A 66 42.63 10.68 11.40
N LYS A 67 43.12 10.39 12.60
CA LYS A 67 44.53 10.04 12.83
C LYS A 67 44.61 8.62 13.39
N VAL A 68 45.29 7.74 12.68
CA VAL A 68 45.44 6.33 13.06
C VAL A 68 46.83 6.10 13.64
N THR A 69 46.91 5.38 14.76
CA THR A 69 48.17 4.89 15.35
C THR A 69 48.08 3.37 15.45
N GLY A 70 49.04 2.65 14.86
CA GLY A 70 49.04 1.19 14.78
C GLY A 70 48.80 0.68 13.35
N PRO A 71 48.68 -0.65 13.15
CA PRO A 71 48.74 -1.28 11.84
C PRO A 71 47.39 -1.27 11.09
N ALA A 72 46.80 -0.09 10.90
CA ALA A 72 45.61 0.11 10.07
C ALA A 72 45.67 1.46 9.33
N ARG A 73 44.90 1.57 8.25
CA ARG A 73 44.63 2.83 7.54
C ARG A 73 43.14 3.10 7.53
N ILE A 74 42.74 4.36 7.31
CA ILE A 74 41.34 4.76 7.22
C ILE A 74 41.13 5.71 6.04
N GLU A 75 40.03 5.53 5.34
CA GLU A 75 39.65 6.36 4.20
C GLU A 75 38.12 6.49 4.17
N ASN A 76 37.60 7.73 4.18
CA ASN A 76 36.16 8.02 4.22
C ASN A 76 35.41 7.25 5.33
N GLY A 77 36.03 7.15 6.51
CA GLY A 77 35.52 6.39 7.66
C GLY A 77 35.71 4.87 7.58
N TYR A 78 36.17 4.30 6.46
CA TYR A 78 36.39 2.86 6.34
C TYR A 78 37.81 2.46 6.76
N VAL A 79 37.89 1.65 7.81
CA VAL A 79 39.15 1.16 8.41
C VAL A 79 39.59 -0.12 7.71
N VAL A 80 40.84 -0.15 7.25
CA VAL A 80 41.46 -1.29 6.57
C VAL A 80 42.69 -1.74 7.36
N PRO A 81 42.81 -3.03 7.73
CA PRO A 81 44.00 -3.53 8.41
C PRO A 81 45.22 -3.51 7.48
N THR A 82 46.42 -3.32 8.05
CA THR A 82 47.71 -3.36 7.33
C THR A 82 48.73 -4.32 7.95
N GLY A 83 48.44 -4.86 9.13
CA GLY A 83 49.27 -5.82 9.87
C GLY A 83 48.60 -6.23 11.19
N ASN A 84 49.09 -7.29 11.83
CA ASN A 84 48.61 -7.70 13.16
C ASN A 84 49.01 -6.68 14.25
N GLY A 85 48.14 -6.45 15.24
CA GLY A 85 48.45 -5.60 16.39
C GLY A 85 47.26 -4.78 16.89
N SER A 86 47.51 -3.94 17.89
CA SER A 86 46.52 -3.03 18.45
C SER A 86 46.87 -1.59 18.15
N GLY A 87 45.87 -0.72 18.18
CA GLY A 87 46.06 0.70 17.92
C GLY A 87 44.86 1.53 18.32
N SER A 88 44.87 2.79 17.89
CA SER A 88 43.75 3.70 18.09
C SER A 88 43.49 4.56 16.88
N ILE A 89 42.21 4.92 16.70
CA ILE A 89 41.73 5.87 15.71
C ILE A 89 41.24 7.08 16.48
N VAL A 90 41.88 8.22 16.23
CA VAL A 90 41.45 9.50 16.75
C VAL A 90 40.55 10.15 15.71
N VAL A 91 39.30 10.41 16.08
CA VAL A 91 38.31 11.15 15.30
C VAL A 91 38.23 12.56 15.86
N SER A 92 38.35 13.59 15.01
CA SER A 92 38.27 14.99 15.45
C SER A 92 37.56 15.90 14.46
N ILE A 93 36.80 16.86 14.98
CA ILE A 93 36.20 17.97 14.24
C ILE A 93 36.16 19.21 15.14
N GLY A 94 36.72 20.33 14.67
CA GLY A 94 36.93 21.52 15.51
C GLY A 94 37.71 21.17 16.78
N SER A 95 37.17 21.53 17.95
CA SER A 95 37.75 21.20 19.27
C SER A 95 37.35 19.82 19.81
N MET A 96 36.40 19.13 19.17
CA MET A 96 35.91 17.84 19.65
C MET A 96 36.81 16.70 19.17
N ARG A 97 37.08 15.74 20.07
CA ARG A 97 37.91 14.57 19.78
C ARG A 97 37.37 13.33 20.49
N GLN A 98 37.37 12.20 19.81
CA GLN A 98 37.08 10.89 20.38
C GLN A 98 38.14 9.87 19.92
N THR A 99 38.56 8.99 20.82
CA THR A 99 39.55 7.94 20.54
C THR A 99 38.87 6.59 20.55
N ILE A 100 39.01 5.83 19.47
CA ILE A 100 38.42 4.51 19.26
C ILE A 100 39.54 3.47 19.22
N PRO A 101 39.62 2.55 20.19
CA PRO A 101 40.63 1.50 20.16
C PRO A 101 40.29 0.47 19.07
N PHE A 102 41.32 -0.12 18.47
CA PHE A 102 41.17 -1.22 17.54
C PHE A 102 42.18 -2.36 17.77
N LYS A 103 41.81 -3.55 17.31
CA LYS A 103 42.69 -4.74 17.28
C LYS A 103 42.59 -5.40 15.91
N VAL A 104 43.74 -5.73 15.32
CA VAL A 104 43.88 -6.54 14.12
C VAL A 104 44.43 -7.91 14.51
N GLU A 105 43.71 -8.96 14.11
CA GLU A 105 44.14 -10.34 14.28
C GLU A 105 44.15 -11.08 12.93
N ARG A 106 44.93 -12.16 12.85
CA ARG A 106 44.97 -13.09 11.70
C ARG A 106 45.34 -12.44 10.36
N PHE A 107 46.03 -11.29 10.36
CA PHE A 107 46.46 -10.63 9.12
C PHE A 107 47.37 -11.53 8.28
N ASP A 108 48.37 -12.15 8.91
CA ASP A 108 49.32 -13.06 8.26
C ASP A 108 48.77 -14.48 8.03
N ARG A 109 47.54 -14.76 8.46
CA ARG A 109 46.86 -16.05 8.31
C ARG A 109 45.43 -15.82 7.79
N PRO A 110 45.28 -15.33 6.55
CA PRO A 110 43.96 -15.01 6.00
C PRO A 110 43.06 -16.24 5.96
N LEU A 111 41.79 -16.05 6.32
CA LEU A 111 40.77 -17.07 6.14
C LEU A 111 40.46 -17.25 4.65
N PRO A 112 40.21 -18.49 4.18
CA PRO A 112 39.74 -18.75 2.83
C PRO A 112 38.47 -17.94 2.51
N ILE A 113 38.26 -17.63 1.23
CA ILE A 113 37.03 -16.97 0.78
C ILE A 113 35.85 -17.91 1.03
N SER A 114 34.85 -17.45 1.77
CA SER A 114 33.59 -18.16 1.89
C SER A 114 32.84 -18.10 0.56
N PHE A 115 32.45 -19.28 0.06
CA PHE A 115 31.66 -19.38 -1.17
C PHE A 115 30.34 -18.61 -1.04
N ARG A 116 29.57 -18.91 0.00
CA ARG A 116 28.25 -18.30 0.24
C ARG A 116 28.38 -16.86 0.71
N TRP A 117 29.16 -16.60 1.75
CA TRP A 117 29.14 -15.31 2.46
C TRP A 117 29.98 -14.23 1.78
N GLU A 118 30.84 -14.59 0.82
CA GLU A 118 31.70 -13.61 0.14
C GLU A 118 31.62 -13.73 -1.38
N ALA A 119 31.88 -14.91 -1.97
CA ALA A 119 31.87 -15.05 -3.43
C ALA A 119 30.47 -14.82 -4.03
N LEU A 120 29.43 -15.48 -3.50
CA LEU A 120 28.05 -15.24 -3.94
C LEU A 120 27.58 -13.82 -3.60
N ALA A 121 28.01 -13.26 -2.46
CA ALA A 121 27.65 -11.90 -2.07
C ALA A 121 28.17 -10.88 -3.08
N VAL A 122 29.40 -11.07 -3.57
CA VAL A 122 29.97 -10.27 -4.65
C VAL A 122 29.22 -10.47 -5.96
N LEU A 123 28.86 -11.70 -6.34
CA LEU A 123 28.08 -11.93 -7.56
C LEU A 123 26.71 -11.23 -7.50
N THR A 124 26.06 -11.23 -6.33
CA THR A 124 24.84 -10.45 -6.07
C THR A 124 25.10 -8.96 -6.13
N LYS A 125 26.18 -8.46 -5.51
CA LYS A 125 26.56 -7.05 -5.57
C LYS A 125 26.71 -6.52 -7.00
N GLN A 126 27.29 -7.33 -7.87
CA GLN A 126 27.50 -6.97 -9.27
C GLN A 126 26.29 -7.25 -10.16
N GLY A 127 25.17 -7.72 -9.59
CA GLY A 127 23.93 -8.05 -10.28
C GLY A 127 24.03 -9.29 -11.18
N CYS A 128 25.08 -10.11 -11.05
CA CYS A 128 25.30 -11.28 -11.90
C CYS A 128 24.19 -12.31 -11.77
N ASN A 129 23.68 -12.53 -10.55
CA ASN A 129 22.55 -13.43 -10.26
C ASN A 129 21.22 -12.70 -10.06
N SER A 130 21.06 -11.53 -10.68
CA SER A 130 19.76 -10.84 -10.77
C SER A 130 18.85 -11.49 -11.82
N GLY A 131 17.54 -11.21 -11.75
CA GLY A 131 16.53 -11.77 -12.65
C GLY A 131 16.66 -11.34 -14.13
N SER A 132 17.42 -10.28 -14.42
CA SER A 132 17.75 -9.85 -15.79
C SER A 132 19.02 -10.51 -16.34
N CYS A 133 19.77 -11.22 -15.49
CA CYS A 133 21.07 -11.82 -15.80
C CYS A 133 21.02 -13.36 -15.65
N HIS A 134 21.90 -13.94 -14.82
CA HIS A 134 22.00 -15.39 -14.64
C HIS A 134 21.04 -15.94 -13.57
N GLY A 135 20.36 -15.06 -12.80
CA GLY A 135 19.35 -15.41 -11.81
C GLY A 135 17.95 -15.63 -12.36
N LYS A 136 17.78 -15.56 -13.69
CA LYS A 136 16.51 -15.84 -14.36
C LYS A 136 16.23 -17.35 -14.40
N PRO A 137 14.95 -17.78 -14.58
CA PRO A 137 14.65 -19.20 -14.75
C PRO A 137 15.51 -19.86 -15.84
N ASN A 138 16.16 -20.99 -15.51
CA ASN A 138 17.09 -21.75 -16.35
C ASN A 138 18.41 -21.03 -16.73
N GLY A 139 18.71 -19.88 -16.10
CA GLY A 139 19.96 -19.15 -16.34
C GLY A 139 20.09 -18.49 -17.71
N ARG A 140 21.30 -18.01 -18.04
CA ARG A 140 21.63 -17.38 -19.33
C ARG A 140 23.03 -17.78 -19.78
N GLY A 141 23.21 -18.01 -21.09
CA GLY A 141 24.53 -18.37 -21.64
C GLY A 141 25.11 -19.62 -20.99
N SER A 142 24.23 -20.58 -20.69
CA SER A 142 24.52 -21.85 -19.99
C SER A 142 25.01 -21.70 -18.54
N LEU A 143 25.11 -20.50 -17.98
CA LEU A 143 25.33 -20.29 -16.55
C LEU A 143 23.98 -20.00 -15.89
N GLU A 144 23.60 -20.86 -14.96
CA GLU A 144 22.40 -20.74 -14.13
C GLU A 144 22.82 -20.46 -12.69
N LEU A 145 22.34 -19.35 -12.14
CA LEU A 145 22.52 -18.99 -10.74
C LEU A 145 21.13 -18.84 -10.11
N SER A 146 21.05 -19.05 -8.81
CA SER A 146 19.84 -18.78 -8.04
C SER A 146 19.64 -17.26 -7.92
N LEU A 147 18.39 -16.80 -8.01
CA LEU A 147 18.07 -15.38 -7.90
C LEU A 147 18.55 -14.81 -6.56
N ASN A 148 19.47 -13.84 -6.61
CA ASN A 148 20.06 -13.22 -5.41
C ASN A 148 20.60 -14.23 -4.38
N ALA A 149 21.16 -15.35 -4.85
CA ALA A 149 21.79 -16.38 -4.01
C ALA A 149 20.86 -17.12 -3.04
N PHE A 150 19.54 -17.15 -3.30
CA PHE A 150 18.56 -17.81 -2.43
C PHE A 150 18.71 -19.35 -2.36
N ASP A 151 19.33 -19.99 -3.35
CA ASP A 151 19.63 -21.42 -3.37
C ASP A 151 21.13 -21.66 -3.58
N PRO A 152 21.93 -21.62 -2.49
CA PRO A 152 23.38 -21.79 -2.60
C PRO A 152 23.79 -23.20 -3.07
N ARG A 153 22.91 -24.21 -2.98
CA ARG A 153 23.20 -25.57 -3.49
C ARG A 153 23.13 -25.61 -5.01
N LEU A 154 22.17 -24.89 -5.60
CA LEU A 154 22.12 -24.68 -7.05
C LEU A 154 23.37 -23.92 -7.51
N ASP A 155 23.71 -22.82 -6.83
CA ASP A 155 24.86 -22.00 -7.19
C ASP A 155 26.19 -22.78 -7.10
N GLU A 156 26.38 -23.57 -6.04
CA GLU A 156 27.56 -24.44 -5.87
C GLU A 156 27.67 -25.41 -7.05
N ARG A 157 26.55 -26.06 -7.40
CA ARG A 157 26.52 -26.99 -8.53
C ARG A 157 26.90 -26.28 -9.83
N SER A 158 26.35 -25.10 -10.08
CA SER A 158 26.57 -24.37 -11.33
C SER A 158 27.98 -23.83 -11.48
N LEU A 159 28.57 -23.31 -10.40
CA LEU A 159 29.88 -22.66 -10.44
C LEU A 159 31.04 -23.63 -10.23
N ILE A 160 30.86 -24.70 -9.44
CA ILE A 160 31.93 -25.61 -9.04
C ILE A 160 31.84 -26.94 -9.79
N ARG A 161 30.63 -27.49 -9.96
CA ARG A 161 30.41 -28.86 -10.46
C ARG A 161 29.84 -28.92 -11.89
N GLY A 162 29.45 -27.79 -12.46
CA GLY A 162 28.72 -27.72 -13.72
C GLY A 162 29.62 -27.74 -14.95
N ALA A 163 29.17 -28.41 -16.01
CA ALA A 163 29.69 -28.35 -17.39
C ALA A 163 31.23 -28.21 -17.51
N PHE A 164 31.97 -29.25 -17.08
CA PHE A 164 33.43 -29.34 -17.22
C PHE A 164 34.21 -28.18 -16.58
N VAL A 165 33.70 -27.52 -15.55
CA VAL A 165 34.39 -26.40 -14.86
C VAL A 165 34.64 -25.21 -15.81
N ARG A 166 33.86 -25.07 -16.89
CA ARG A 166 34.11 -24.09 -17.96
C ARG A 166 34.15 -22.62 -17.54
N PHE A 167 33.61 -22.28 -16.37
CA PHE A 167 33.50 -20.88 -15.93
C PHE A 167 34.65 -20.44 -15.01
N THR A 168 35.37 -21.38 -14.42
CA THR A 168 36.41 -21.14 -13.41
C THR A 168 37.69 -21.85 -13.80
N HIS A 169 38.84 -21.20 -13.66
CA HIS A 169 40.15 -21.77 -14.00
C HIS A 169 41.09 -21.63 -12.79
N PRO A 170 41.08 -22.59 -11.84
CA PRO A 170 41.81 -22.46 -10.58
C PRO A 170 43.32 -22.24 -10.70
N VAL A 171 43.95 -22.82 -11.73
CA VAL A 171 45.39 -22.69 -11.99
C VAL A 171 45.75 -21.27 -12.49
N GLU A 172 44.88 -20.67 -13.28
CA GLU A 172 45.04 -19.31 -13.81
C GLU A 172 43.75 -18.52 -13.57
N PRO A 173 43.49 -18.05 -12.34
CA PRO A 173 42.19 -17.49 -11.96
C PRO A 173 41.72 -16.37 -12.87
N ALA A 174 42.64 -15.53 -13.36
CA ALA A 174 42.35 -14.42 -14.27
C ALA A 174 41.75 -14.86 -15.62
N GLU A 175 42.00 -16.11 -16.04
CA GLU A 175 41.48 -16.67 -17.30
C GLU A 175 40.08 -17.29 -17.18
N SER A 176 39.54 -17.37 -15.97
CA SER A 176 38.16 -17.78 -15.72
C SER A 176 37.16 -16.93 -16.50
N LEU A 177 36.21 -17.56 -17.21
CA LEU A 177 35.12 -16.83 -17.86
C LEU A 177 34.30 -16.00 -16.86
N LEU A 178 34.20 -16.47 -15.60
CA LEU A 178 33.58 -15.76 -14.48
C LEU A 178 34.23 -14.41 -14.18
N LEU A 179 35.50 -14.20 -14.58
CA LEU A 179 36.20 -12.92 -14.47
C LEU A 179 36.32 -12.21 -15.81
N LYS A 180 36.62 -12.92 -16.91
CA LYS A 180 36.83 -12.32 -18.24
C LYS A 180 35.58 -11.65 -18.79
N LYS A 181 34.42 -12.32 -18.72
CA LYS A 181 33.15 -11.79 -19.25
C LYS A 181 32.72 -10.50 -18.55
N PRO A 182 32.54 -10.46 -17.21
CA PRO A 182 32.11 -9.24 -16.54
C PRO A 182 33.15 -8.12 -16.54
N THR A 183 34.43 -8.39 -16.82
CA THR A 183 35.44 -7.33 -17.03
C THR A 183 35.56 -6.87 -18.48
N LEU A 184 34.77 -7.45 -19.40
CA LEU A 184 34.83 -7.26 -20.85
C LEU A 184 36.19 -7.60 -21.49
N ARG A 185 36.97 -8.51 -20.89
CA ARG A 185 38.12 -9.13 -21.59
C ARG A 185 37.68 -10.06 -22.72
N VAL A 186 36.43 -10.52 -22.68
CA VAL A 186 35.74 -11.21 -23.76
C VAL A 186 34.31 -10.68 -23.85
N PRO A 187 33.63 -10.80 -25.01
CA PRO A 187 32.26 -10.33 -25.16
C PRO A 187 31.31 -10.91 -24.12
N HIS A 188 30.50 -10.03 -23.53
CA HIS A 188 29.50 -10.39 -22.54
C HIS A 188 28.22 -9.60 -22.77
N GLY A 189 27.13 -10.29 -23.10
CA GLY A 189 25.83 -9.67 -23.35
C GLY A 189 25.23 -8.94 -22.14
N GLY A 190 25.76 -9.17 -20.93
CA GLY A 190 25.39 -8.42 -19.72
C GLY A 190 26.18 -7.13 -19.51
N GLY A 191 27.13 -6.79 -20.39
CA GLY A 191 28.00 -5.62 -20.25
C GLY A 191 29.08 -5.78 -19.18
N LYS A 192 29.76 -4.66 -18.85
CA LYS A 192 30.78 -4.61 -17.79
C LYS A 192 30.11 -4.64 -16.42
N ARG A 193 30.45 -5.65 -15.62
CA ARG A 193 29.95 -5.87 -14.24
C ARG A 193 31.06 -5.96 -13.20
N LEU A 194 32.33 -6.08 -13.60
CA LEU A 194 33.47 -6.11 -12.69
C LEU A 194 34.55 -5.13 -13.15
N ARG A 195 35.26 -4.56 -12.18
CA ARG A 195 36.44 -3.73 -12.40
C ARG A 195 37.61 -4.34 -11.60
N LYS A 196 38.79 -4.44 -12.22
CA LYS A 196 39.96 -5.16 -11.66
C LYS A 196 40.53 -4.50 -10.39
N ASP A 197 40.33 -3.20 -10.26
CA ASP A 197 40.76 -2.34 -9.15
C ASP A 197 39.82 -2.39 -7.93
N ARG A 198 38.73 -3.17 -8.00
CA ARG A 198 37.73 -3.25 -6.93
C ARG A 198 37.83 -4.55 -6.15
N GLU A 199 37.50 -4.46 -4.86
CA GLU A 199 37.48 -5.57 -3.90
C GLU A 199 36.68 -6.79 -4.42
N SER A 200 35.56 -6.56 -5.09
CA SER A 200 34.75 -7.61 -5.72
C SER A 200 35.55 -8.51 -6.67
N TYR A 201 36.43 -7.94 -7.50
CA TYR A 201 37.27 -8.74 -8.39
C TYR A 201 38.30 -9.56 -7.62
N ALA A 202 38.92 -8.95 -6.59
CA ALA A 202 39.90 -9.62 -5.75
C ALA A 202 39.30 -10.82 -4.99
N ILE A 203 38.09 -10.68 -4.42
CA ILE A 203 37.38 -11.76 -3.72
C ILE A 203 37.13 -12.95 -4.66
N LEU A 204 36.54 -12.70 -5.83
CA LEU A 204 36.24 -13.77 -6.79
C LEU A 204 37.51 -14.43 -7.33
N LYS A 205 38.53 -13.63 -7.66
CA LYS A 205 39.82 -14.16 -8.13
C LYS A 205 40.48 -15.04 -7.07
N GLN A 206 40.45 -14.61 -5.81
CA GLN A 206 41.04 -15.36 -4.71
C GLN A 206 40.27 -16.66 -4.43
N TRP A 207 38.94 -16.63 -4.45
CA TRP A 207 38.12 -17.84 -4.29
C TRP A 207 38.42 -18.89 -5.37
N ILE A 208 38.61 -18.44 -6.61
CA ILE A 208 39.00 -19.31 -7.72
C ILE A 208 40.42 -19.87 -7.49
N ALA A 209 41.36 -19.02 -7.08
CA ALA A 209 42.74 -19.41 -6.76
C ALA A 209 42.83 -20.44 -5.63
N GLU A 210 41.90 -20.40 -4.68
CA GLU A 210 41.79 -21.35 -3.58
C GLU A 210 41.18 -22.70 -4.00
N GLY A 211 40.84 -22.86 -5.27
CA GLY A 211 40.30 -24.11 -5.83
C GLY A 211 38.77 -24.12 -5.95
N CYS A 212 38.10 -22.96 -5.97
CA CYS A 212 36.64 -22.86 -6.06
C CYS A 212 35.94 -23.67 -4.95
N ARG A 213 36.43 -23.55 -3.72
CA ARG A 213 35.94 -24.36 -2.59
C ARG A 213 34.45 -24.13 -2.36
N PRO A 214 33.65 -25.19 -2.10
CA PRO A 214 32.27 -25.03 -1.68
C PRO A 214 32.19 -24.42 -0.28
N GLU A 215 30.99 -24.03 0.13
CA GLU A 215 30.78 -23.56 1.51
C GLU A 215 31.01 -24.69 2.51
N GLN A 216 31.63 -24.37 3.65
CA GLN A 216 31.84 -25.36 4.70
C GLN A 216 30.49 -25.73 5.33
N ARG A 217 30.13 -27.02 5.31
CA ARG A 217 28.82 -27.50 5.79
C ARG A 217 28.56 -27.16 7.26
N ASP A 218 29.58 -27.29 8.09
CA ASP A 218 29.52 -27.00 9.54
C ASP A 218 30.08 -25.62 9.89
N GLY A 219 30.25 -24.76 8.88
CA GLY A 219 30.73 -23.39 9.06
C GLY A 219 29.67 -22.47 9.70
N PRO A 220 30.09 -21.33 10.28
CA PRO A 220 29.17 -20.34 10.85
C PRO A 220 28.11 -19.88 9.84
N GLN A 221 26.86 -19.83 10.27
CA GLN A 221 25.74 -19.34 9.46
C GLN A 221 25.43 -17.89 9.80
N CYS A 222 25.14 -17.05 8.80
CA CYS A 222 24.58 -15.72 9.06
C CYS A 222 23.18 -15.89 9.68
N VAL A 223 22.97 -15.31 10.85
CA VAL A 223 21.70 -15.39 11.60
C VAL A 223 20.95 -14.06 11.63
N LYS A 224 21.64 -12.95 11.35
CA LYS A 224 21.05 -11.60 11.32
C LYS A 224 21.89 -10.66 10.47
N VAL A 225 21.24 -9.92 9.58
CA VAL A 225 21.81 -8.73 8.95
C VAL A 225 21.25 -7.50 9.66
N GLU A 226 22.11 -6.54 9.97
CA GLU A 226 21.75 -5.31 10.65
C GLU A 226 22.29 -4.11 9.89
N VAL A 227 21.45 -3.07 9.75
CA VAL A 227 21.78 -1.82 9.10
C VAL A 227 21.75 -0.71 10.15
N THR A 228 22.80 0.09 10.18
CA THR A 228 22.94 1.24 11.09
C THR A 228 23.29 2.50 10.30
N PRO A 229 22.78 3.69 10.66
CA PRO A 229 21.81 3.92 11.74
C PRO A 229 20.38 3.43 11.38
N ASN A 230 19.60 3.07 12.40
CA ASN A 230 18.20 2.63 12.29
C ASN A 230 17.26 3.43 13.20
N ASP A 231 17.69 4.62 13.62
CA ASP A 231 17.05 5.52 14.59
C ASP A 231 16.13 6.58 13.93
N GLY A 232 15.72 6.37 12.67
CA GLY A 232 14.85 7.30 11.94
C GLY A 232 15.56 8.60 11.52
N ARG A 233 16.74 8.47 10.89
CA ARG A 233 17.60 9.61 10.52
C ARG A 233 16.87 10.68 9.72
N VAL A 234 17.19 11.93 10.05
CA VAL A 234 16.74 13.12 9.31
C VAL A 234 17.95 13.77 8.64
N ILE A 235 17.94 13.84 7.31
CA ILE A 235 18.88 14.62 6.50
C ILE A 235 18.27 16.01 6.32
N ARG A 236 19.02 17.07 6.66
CA ARG A 236 18.57 18.46 6.48
C ARG A 236 19.32 19.10 5.33
N LEU A 237 18.58 19.61 4.37
CA LEU A 237 19.07 20.39 3.24
C LEU A 237 18.86 21.88 3.55
N GLY A 238 19.82 22.70 3.14
CA GLY A 238 19.65 24.14 3.15
C GLY A 238 18.53 24.61 2.21
N PRO A 239 18.25 25.93 2.19
CA PRO A 239 17.38 26.52 1.18
C PRO A 239 17.85 26.14 -0.22
N ALA A 240 16.93 25.88 -1.14
CA ALA A 240 17.30 25.54 -2.52
C ALA A 240 18.18 26.65 -3.11
N SER A 241 19.47 26.36 -3.34
CA SER A 241 20.38 27.23 -4.06
C SER A 241 20.45 26.83 -5.54
N GLU A 242 20.92 27.74 -6.40
CA GLU A 242 21.21 27.42 -7.81
C GLU A 242 22.27 26.31 -7.96
N ASN A 243 23.05 26.02 -6.91
CA ASN A 243 24.10 25.02 -6.91
C ASN A 243 23.80 23.85 -5.95
N GLN A 244 22.95 22.92 -6.42
CA GLN A 244 22.51 21.73 -5.67
C GLN A 244 23.65 20.89 -5.06
N ALA A 245 24.87 20.95 -5.61
CA ALA A 245 26.02 20.20 -5.09
C ALA A 245 26.56 20.75 -3.76
N ALA A 246 26.37 22.04 -3.46
CA ALA A 246 26.83 22.66 -2.22
C ALA A 246 25.92 22.33 -1.01
N ASP A 247 24.67 21.94 -1.28
CA ASP A 247 23.63 21.66 -0.28
C ASP A 247 23.46 20.16 0.04
N ALA A 248 24.31 19.30 -0.54
CA ALA A 248 24.17 17.85 -0.47
C ALA A 248 24.52 17.31 0.94
N ALA A 249 23.53 17.22 1.81
CA ALA A 249 23.67 16.54 3.09
C ALA A 249 23.60 15.01 2.89
N GLN A 250 24.55 14.31 3.52
CA GLN A 250 24.76 12.88 3.32
C GLN A 250 24.57 12.09 4.61
N GLN A 251 24.31 10.78 4.46
CA GLN A 251 24.26 9.82 5.56
C GLN A 251 24.92 8.52 5.12
N GLN A 252 26.00 8.11 5.79
CA GLN A 252 26.60 6.79 5.61
C GLN A 252 25.74 5.76 6.34
N VAL A 253 25.39 4.66 5.66
CA VAL A 253 24.87 3.45 6.29
C VAL A 253 25.95 2.38 6.38
N ARG A 254 25.90 1.59 7.43
CA ARG A 254 26.78 0.44 7.69
C ARG A 254 25.94 -0.82 7.79
N VAL A 255 26.43 -1.89 7.17
CA VAL A 255 25.78 -3.21 7.15
C VAL A 255 26.66 -4.21 7.87
N THR A 256 26.11 -4.88 8.88
CA THR A 256 26.80 -5.92 9.65
C THR A 256 26.05 -7.24 9.60
N ALA A 257 26.76 -8.32 9.31
CA ALA A 257 26.26 -9.69 9.39
C ALA A 257 26.72 -10.32 10.71
N HIS A 258 25.76 -10.85 11.48
CA HIS A 258 25.99 -11.59 12.71
C HIS A 258 25.93 -13.09 12.41
N PHE A 259 26.91 -13.84 12.89
CA PHE A 259 27.04 -15.28 12.62
C PHE A 259 26.75 -16.13 13.87
N SER A 260 26.39 -17.39 13.64
CA SER A 260 26.04 -18.36 14.69
C SER A 260 27.18 -18.69 15.66
N ASP A 261 28.43 -18.38 15.31
CA ASP A 261 29.61 -18.51 16.18
C ASP A 261 29.87 -17.27 17.05
N GLY A 262 28.96 -16.28 17.00
CA GLY A 262 29.10 -15.00 17.69
C GLY A 262 29.97 -13.98 16.96
N SER A 263 30.56 -14.33 15.80
CA SER A 263 31.33 -13.37 15.02
C SER A 263 30.42 -12.35 14.33
N ILE A 264 30.89 -11.10 14.27
CA ILE A 264 30.20 -10.00 13.59
C ILE A 264 31.13 -9.46 12.50
N ARG A 265 30.63 -9.37 11.28
CA ARG A 265 31.41 -8.92 10.12
C ARG A 265 30.75 -7.72 9.48
N ASP A 266 31.54 -6.71 9.14
CA ASP A 266 31.07 -5.62 8.31
C ASP A 266 30.99 -6.10 6.86
N VAL A 267 29.79 -6.06 6.29
CA VAL A 267 29.51 -6.51 4.93
C VAL A 267 29.07 -5.35 4.03
N THR A 268 29.24 -4.11 4.48
CA THR A 268 28.82 -2.89 3.75
C THR A 268 29.34 -2.89 2.31
N ARG A 269 30.62 -3.25 2.12
CA ARG A 269 31.25 -3.25 0.79
C ARG A 269 30.84 -4.41 -0.12
N ILE A 270 30.20 -5.45 0.41
CA ILE A 270 29.69 -6.59 -0.36
C ILE A 270 28.16 -6.71 -0.35
N ALA A 271 27.45 -5.75 0.24
CA ALA A 271 26.00 -5.57 0.14
C ALA A 271 25.60 -4.72 -1.08
N THR A 272 24.33 -4.78 -1.48
CA THR A 272 23.69 -3.86 -2.43
C THR A 272 22.79 -2.87 -1.71
N PHE A 273 22.65 -1.69 -2.31
CA PHE A 273 21.85 -0.59 -1.79
C PHE A 273 20.92 -0.08 -2.89
N SER A 274 19.69 0.27 -2.51
CA SER A 274 18.77 1.06 -3.32
C SER A 274 17.90 1.92 -2.42
N VAL A 275 17.20 2.90 -2.99
CA VAL A 275 16.21 3.73 -2.30
C VAL A 275 14.81 3.40 -2.82
N SER A 276 13.78 3.54 -1.99
CA SER A 276 12.39 3.34 -2.42
C SER A 276 11.80 4.52 -3.20
N ASN A 277 12.38 5.71 -3.01
CA ASN A 277 12.02 6.94 -3.73
C ASN A 277 13.30 7.71 -4.06
N ASP A 278 13.67 7.74 -5.34
CA ASP A 278 14.87 8.36 -5.89
C ASP A 278 14.73 9.86 -6.14
N SER A 279 13.51 10.42 -6.10
CA SER A 279 13.29 11.87 -6.06
C SER A 279 13.67 12.49 -4.70
N VAL A 280 13.65 11.69 -3.63
CA VAL A 280 13.93 12.13 -2.25
C VAL A 280 15.41 11.98 -1.89
N ALA A 281 16.04 10.87 -2.27
CA ALA A 281 17.45 10.62 -2.00
C ALA A 281 18.05 9.63 -3.00
N THR A 282 19.37 9.57 -3.10
CA THR A 282 20.11 8.50 -3.81
C THR A 282 21.01 7.75 -2.85
N VAL A 283 21.50 6.57 -3.24
CA VAL A 283 22.50 5.81 -2.47
C VAL A 283 23.56 5.22 -3.39
N ASP A 284 24.83 5.33 -2.99
CA ASP A 284 25.96 4.79 -3.75
C ASP A 284 26.26 3.31 -3.43
N ALA A 285 27.23 2.73 -4.15
CA ALA A 285 27.63 1.33 -3.99
C ALA A 285 28.27 0.99 -2.63
N ASN A 286 28.60 1.99 -1.81
CA ASN A 286 29.21 1.84 -0.49
C ASN A 286 28.23 2.23 0.64
N GLY A 287 26.96 2.48 0.33
CA GLY A 287 25.95 2.86 1.32
C GLY A 287 26.01 4.33 1.73
N LEU A 288 26.56 5.22 0.91
CA LEU A 288 26.45 6.66 1.13
C LEU A 288 25.15 7.18 0.54
N VAL A 289 24.23 7.62 1.39
CA VAL A 289 22.95 8.23 1.02
C VAL A 289 23.15 9.73 0.84
N THR A 290 22.59 10.30 -0.22
CA THR A 290 22.58 11.76 -0.47
C THR A 290 21.13 12.24 -0.58
N GLY A 291 20.72 13.18 0.27
CA GLY A 291 19.39 13.78 0.20
C GLY A 291 19.24 14.70 -1.03
N LEU A 292 18.08 14.65 -1.68
CA LEU A 292 17.77 15.43 -2.88
C LEU A 292 16.61 16.40 -2.66
N ASP A 293 15.50 15.94 -2.09
CA ASP A 293 14.36 16.81 -1.80
C ASP A 293 13.56 16.35 -0.58
N ARG A 294 12.71 17.23 -0.05
CA ARG A 294 11.91 16.94 1.15
C ARG A 294 11.00 15.74 0.94
N GLY A 295 11.04 14.79 1.87
CA GLY A 295 10.20 13.59 1.82
C GLY A 295 10.73 12.47 2.69
N GLN A 296 10.12 11.28 2.56
CA GLN A 296 10.58 10.07 3.23
C GLN A 296 10.94 9.00 2.21
N THR A 297 11.96 8.21 2.50
CA THR A 297 12.42 7.10 1.64
C THR A 297 13.02 5.99 2.51
N ALA A 298 12.93 4.75 2.04
CA ALA A 298 13.61 3.61 2.64
C ALA A 298 14.92 3.33 1.90
N VAL A 299 16.02 3.19 2.63
CA VAL A 299 17.25 2.60 2.10
C VAL A 299 17.14 1.10 2.26
N VAL A 300 17.01 0.42 1.14
CA VAL A 300 16.87 -1.02 1.02
C VAL A 300 18.26 -1.61 0.84
N VAL A 301 18.67 -2.42 1.80
CA VAL A 301 19.95 -3.12 1.83
C VAL A 301 19.72 -4.59 1.58
N ARG A 302 20.51 -5.17 0.69
CA ARG A 302 20.52 -6.61 0.46
C ARG A 302 21.92 -7.17 0.63
N TYR A 303 22.00 -8.26 1.39
CA TYR A 303 23.20 -9.08 1.52
C TYR A 303 22.77 -10.52 1.22
N LEU A 304 23.12 -11.02 0.02
CA LEU A 304 22.60 -12.28 -0.51
C LEU A 304 21.06 -12.26 -0.62
N ASP A 305 20.40 -13.23 0.01
CA ASP A 305 18.96 -13.36 0.05
C ASP A 305 18.31 -12.53 1.17
N ASP A 306 19.06 -12.10 2.18
CA ASP A 306 18.59 -11.20 3.24
C ASP A 306 18.31 -9.79 2.71
N ILE A 307 17.20 -9.22 3.15
CA ILE A 307 16.79 -7.84 2.86
C ILE A 307 16.42 -7.11 4.14
N VAL A 308 17.02 -5.94 4.34
CA VAL A 308 16.79 -5.07 5.50
C VAL A 308 16.60 -3.65 4.98
N SER A 309 15.59 -2.95 5.49
CA SER A 309 15.30 -1.57 5.10
C SER A 309 15.38 -0.66 6.32
N VAL A 310 15.97 0.52 6.16
CA VAL A 310 15.96 1.59 7.17
C VAL A 310 15.32 2.85 6.58
N TYR A 311 14.57 3.58 7.40
CA TYR A 311 13.84 4.77 6.96
C TYR A 311 14.65 6.03 7.20
N LEU A 312 14.64 6.91 6.20
CA LEU A 312 15.23 8.24 6.25
C LEU A 312 14.19 9.28 5.87
N THR A 313 14.26 10.43 6.54
CA THR A 313 13.50 11.62 6.19
C THR A 313 14.46 12.68 5.69
N VAL A 314 14.18 13.26 4.54
CA VAL A 314 14.89 14.44 4.04
C VAL A 314 13.99 15.64 4.31
N VAL A 315 14.53 16.67 4.95
CA VAL A 315 13.86 17.94 5.23
C VAL A 315 14.61 19.03 4.49
N ARG A 316 13.87 19.98 3.92
CA ARG A 316 14.41 21.15 3.23
C ARG A 316 13.86 22.41 3.89
N ASP A 317 14.75 23.35 4.17
CA ASP A 317 14.36 24.68 4.64
C ASP A 317 13.64 25.45 3.54
N ILE A 318 12.32 25.58 3.67
CA ILE A 318 11.48 26.34 2.73
C ILE A 318 11.47 27.82 3.11
N SER A 319 11.89 28.67 2.16
CA SER A 319 11.92 30.13 2.35
C SER A 319 10.55 30.68 2.72
N GLY A 320 10.50 31.57 3.73
CA GLY A 320 9.27 32.20 4.19
C GLY A 320 8.29 31.27 4.94
N PHE A 321 8.62 29.99 5.13
CA PHE A 321 7.75 29.07 5.85
C PHE A 321 7.68 29.41 7.34
N VAL A 322 6.46 29.59 7.85
CA VAL A 322 6.17 29.74 9.28
C VAL A 322 5.08 28.75 9.65
N TRP A 323 5.34 27.90 10.64
CA TRP A 323 4.34 26.97 11.15
C TRP A 323 3.25 27.70 11.93
N VAL A 324 2.08 27.86 11.33
CA VAL A 324 0.86 28.30 12.02
C VAL A 324 0.14 27.06 12.51
N LYS A 325 0.17 26.80 13.83
CA LYS A 325 -0.42 25.57 14.40
C LYS A 325 -1.93 25.53 14.14
N PRO A 326 -2.43 24.58 13.31
CA PRO A 326 -3.86 24.44 13.08
C PRO A 326 -4.55 23.83 14.30
N ALA A 327 -5.87 24.00 14.38
CA ALA A 327 -6.68 23.26 15.36
C ALA A 327 -6.55 21.74 15.13
N GLU A 328 -6.56 20.96 16.21
CA GLU A 328 -6.42 19.50 16.19
C GLU A 328 -7.67 18.87 16.82
N ASN A 329 -8.16 17.76 16.24
CA ASN A 329 -9.22 16.94 16.82
C ASN A 329 -8.77 15.47 16.91
N GLY A 330 -8.02 15.15 17.97
CA GLY A 330 -7.53 13.80 18.25
C GLY A 330 -6.14 13.50 17.66
N TYR A 331 -5.71 12.24 17.80
CA TYR A 331 -4.35 11.83 17.48
C TYR A 331 -4.03 11.81 15.98
N VAL A 332 -5.05 11.64 15.12
CA VAL A 332 -4.87 11.70 13.66
C VAL A 332 -4.28 13.06 13.26
N ASP A 333 -4.90 14.16 13.70
CA ASP A 333 -4.42 15.50 13.37
C ASP A 333 -3.05 15.79 13.99
N GLN A 334 -2.81 15.36 15.23
CA GLN A 334 -1.52 15.55 15.90
C GLN A 334 -0.38 14.90 15.10
N LEU A 335 -0.56 13.67 14.65
CA LEU A 335 0.46 12.90 13.93
C LEU A 335 0.62 13.38 12.48
N VAL A 336 -0.47 13.78 11.81
CA VAL A 336 -0.41 14.41 10.48
C VAL A 336 0.29 15.76 10.57
N HIS A 337 -0.10 16.64 11.49
CA HIS A 337 0.52 17.95 11.68
C HIS A 337 1.99 17.84 12.08
N ALA A 338 2.37 16.88 12.92
CA ALA A 338 3.76 16.63 13.24
C ALA A 338 4.60 16.35 11.98
N LYS A 339 4.08 15.51 11.07
CA LYS A 339 4.76 15.17 9.81
C LYS A 339 4.78 16.35 8.83
N LEU A 340 3.66 17.05 8.67
CA LEU A 340 3.58 18.24 7.81
C LEU A 340 4.52 19.35 8.29
N ARG A 341 4.58 19.59 9.61
CA ARG A 341 5.53 20.55 10.20
C ARG A 341 6.97 20.12 9.96
N GLN A 342 7.29 18.83 10.10
CA GLN A 342 8.63 18.30 9.86
C GLN A 342 9.10 18.55 8.42
N LEU A 343 8.18 18.42 7.45
CA LEU A 343 8.46 18.58 6.00
C LEU A 343 8.11 19.98 5.46
N GLN A 344 7.77 20.91 6.35
CA GLN A 344 7.44 22.30 6.04
C GLN A 344 6.29 22.46 5.04
N TYR A 345 5.25 21.66 5.22
CA TYR A 345 3.97 21.80 4.55
C TYR A 345 2.98 22.50 5.47
N LEU A 346 2.43 23.64 5.05
CA LEU A 346 1.38 24.32 5.80
C LEU A 346 0.02 23.73 5.37
N PRO A 347 -0.74 23.06 6.25
CA PRO A 347 -2.01 22.47 5.85
C PRO A 347 -3.04 23.53 5.48
N SER A 348 -3.92 23.18 4.54
CA SER A 348 -5.07 23.98 4.17
C SER A 348 -6.11 24.01 5.29
N GLY A 349 -6.95 25.05 5.27
CA GLY A 349 -8.08 25.19 6.20
C GLY A 349 -9.13 24.10 6.00
N ASN A 350 -10.19 24.13 6.81
CA ASN A 350 -11.32 23.23 6.63
C ASN A 350 -12.17 23.59 5.42
N CYS A 351 -12.77 22.59 4.78
CA CYS A 351 -13.81 22.80 3.80
C CYS A 351 -15.08 23.36 4.46
N ASP A 352 -15.91 24.04 3.66
CA ASP A 352 -17.21 24.53 4.10
C ASP A 352 -18.20 23.37 4.35
N ASP A 353 -19.37 23.70 4.88
CA ASP A 353 -20.38 22.70 5.24
C ASP A 353 -21.02 22.02 4.02
N ALA A 354 -21.12 22.69 2.88
CA ALA A 354 -21.69 22.12 1.66
C ALA A 354 -20.75 21.06 1.05
N THR A 355 -19.46 21.39 0.96
CA THR A 355 -18.41 20.42 0.59
C THR A 355 -18.37 19.27 1.60
N PHE A 356 -18.46 19.55 2.91
CA PHE A 356 -18.41 18.50 3.93
C PHE A 356 -19.55 17.48 3.80
N ILE A 357 -20.82 17.91 3.70
CA ILE A 357 -21.94 16.96 3.58
C ILE A 357 -21.88 16.15 2.29
N ARG A 358 -21.50 16.78 1.17
CA ARG A 358 -21.31 16.09 -0.11
C ARG A 358 -20.25 15.01 0.01
N ARG A 359 -19.06 15.38 0.49
CA ARG A 359 -17.91 14.48 0.67
C ARG A 359 -18.25 13.33 1.59
N LEU A 360 -18.82 13.62 2.76
CA LEU A 360 -19.23 12.62 3.74
C LEU A 360 -20.26 11.65 3.17
N SER A 361 -21.28 12.16 2.46
CA SER A 361 -22.33 11.32 1.88
C SER A 361 -21.77 10.35 0.84
N LEU A 362 -20.86 10.83 -0.01
CA LEU A 362 -20.22 10.01 -1.04
C LEU A 362 -19.27 8.97 -0.45
N ASP A 363 -18.43 9.34 0.52
CA ASP A 363 -17.48 8.42 1.17
C ASP A 363 -18.16 7.37 2.06
N VAL A 364 -19.22 7.75 2.76
CA VAL A 364 -19.86 6.87 3.75
C VAL A 364 -20.98 6.05 3.11
N ARG A 365 -21.81 6.65 2.26
CA ARG A 365 -23.02 6.01 1.70
C ARG A 365 -22.93 5.70 0.20
N GLY A 366 -21.93 6.22 -0.51
CA GLY A 366 -21.81 6.08 -1.96
C GLY A 366 -22.82 6.91 -2.77
N LEU A 367 -23.55 7.83 -2.13
CA LEU A 367 -24.65 8.57 -2.76
C LEU A 367 -24.50 10.06 -2.50
N LEU A 368 -25.00 10.90 -3.42
CA LEU A 368 -25.24 12.31 -3.13
C LEU A 368 -26.25 12.47 -1.99
N PRO A 369 -26.11 13.48 -1.11
CA PRO A 369 -27.16 13.79 -0.14
C PRO A 369 -28.45 14.20 -0.85
N SER A 370 -29.62 14.00 -0.22
CA SER A 370 -30.85 14.60 -0.74
C SER A 370 -30.83 16.13 -0.60
N MET A 371 -31.72 16.81 -1.31
CA MET A 371 -31.86 18.27 -1.19
C MET A 371 -32.26 18.64 0.24
N GLU A 372 -33.21 17.89 0.81
CA GLU A 372 -33.71 18.09 2.17
C GLU A 372 -32.59 17.87 3.21
N GLU A 373 -31.82 16.78 3.08
CA GLU A 373 -30.66 16.52 3.95
C GLU A 373 -29.64 17.66 3.89
N THR A 374 -29.41 18.20 2.68
CA THR A 374 -28.49 19.32 2.45
C THR A 374 -28.99 20.59 3.11
N GLU A 375 -30.24 20.97 2.87
CA GLU A 375 -30.83 22.18 3.43
C GLU A 375 -30.90 22.13 4.96
N GLU A 376 -31.34 21.01 5.54
CA GLU A 376 -31.37 20.80 6.99
C GLU A 376 -29.98 20.97 7.62
N PHE A 377 -28.95 20.38 7.00
CA PHE A 377 -27.59 20.44 7.53
C PHE A 377 -26.96 21.83 7.41
N LEU A 378 -27.21 22.53 6.30
CA LEU A 378 -26.74 23.90 6.11
C LEU A 378 -27.47 24.87 7.04
N ALA A 379 -28.73 24.61 7.39
CA ALA A 379 -29.50 25.41 8.34
C ALA A 379 -29.15 25.12 9.81
N ASP A 380 -28.62 23.94 10.14
CA ASP A 380 -28.24 23.60 11.53
C ASP A 380 -27.05 24.46 11.99
N LYS A 381 -27.22 25.12 13.14
CA LYS A 381 -26.23 26.00 13.77
C LYS A 381 -25.52 25.35 14.96
N LYS A 382 -25.86 24.11 15.32
CA LYS A 382 -25.19 23.40 16.43
C LYS A 382 -23.71 23.19 16.12
N THR A 383 -22.87 23.35 17.14
CA THR A 383 -21.41 23.20 17.03
C THR A 383 -20.97 21.76 16.78
N ASP A 384 -21.80 20.77 17.11
CA ASP A 384 -21.55 19.34 16.94
C ASP A 384 -22.24 18.73 15.71
N LYS A 385 -22.84 19.56 14.83
CA LYS A 385 -23.64 19.08 13.69
C LYS A 385 -22.89 18.10 12.76
N ARG A 386 -21.59 18.35 12.51
CA ARG A 386 -20.74 17.47 11.67
C ARG A 386 -20.58 16.09 12.31
N ARG A 387 -20.34 16.03 13.63
CA ARG A 387 -20.23 14.77 14.38
C ARG A 387 -21.54 14.00 14.36
N ARG A 388 -22.66 14.67 14.61
CA ARG A 388 -24.01 14.06 14.55
C ARG A 388 -24.32 13.50 13.17
N LEU A 389 -23.93 14.21 12.10
CA LEU A 389 -24.11 13.75 10.73
C LEU A 389 -23.26 12.51 10.43
N ILE A 390 -21.99 12.49 10.89
CA ILE A 390 -21.09 11.33 10.78
C ILE A 390 -21.73 10.10 11.44
N ASP A 391 -22.20 10.23 12.68
CA ASP A 391 -22.84 9.13 13.40
C ASP A 391 -24.10 8.64 12.67
N ARG A 392 -24.96 9.57 12.25
CA ARG A 392 -26.18 9.24 11.48
C ARG A 392 -25.87 8.48 10.19
N PHE A 393 -24.84 8.87 9.44
CA PHE A 393 -24.49 8.20 8.18
C PHE A 393 -23.80 6.86 8.40
N LEU A 394 -22.94 6.72 9.41
CA LEU A 394 -22.31 5.44 9.75
C LEU A 394 -23.33 4.39 10.25
N ASP A 395 -24.45 4.83 10.83
CA ASP A 395 -25.53 3.94 11.29
C ASP A 395 -26.59 3.66 10.21
N SER A 396 -26.42 4.22 9.01
CA SER A 396 -27.37 4.06 7.93
C SER A 396 -27.22 2.72 7.20
N ARG A 397 -28.30 2.26 6.57
CA ARG A 397 -28.27 1.02 5.77
C ARG A 397 -27.48 1.20 4.48
N GLU A 398 -27.48 2.41 3.92
CA GLU A 398 -26.71 2.79 2.73
C GLU A 398 -25.21 2.68 2.98
N PHE A 399 -24.75 3.01 4.19
CA PHE A 399 -23.37 2.74 4.59
C PHE A 399 -23.04 1.25 4.46
N ALA A 400 -23.86 0.38 5.04
CA ALA A 400 -23.63 -1.05 5.00
C ALA A 400 -23.67 -1.62 3.57
N ARG A 401 -24.54 -1.10 2.70
CA ARG A 401 -24.59 -1.47 1.28
C ARG A 401 -23.32 -1.05 0.54
N PHE A 402 -22.90 0.21 0.68
CA PHE A 402 -21.74 0.73 -0.05
C PHE A 402 -20.43 0.09 0.42
N TRP A 403 -20.21 -0.04 1.72
CA TRP A 403 -19.01 -0.70 2.25
C TRP A 403 -19.05 -2.21 2.04
N GLY A 404 -20.24 -2.82 2.03
CA GLY A 404 -20.43 -4.21 1.62
C GLY A 404 -20.05 -4.45 0.16
N LEU A 405 -20.40 -3.54 -0.76
CA LEU A 405 -19.97 -3.57 -2.16
C LEU A 405 -18.45 -3.55 -2.28
N ARG A 406 -17.77 -2.67 -1.54
CA ARG A 406 -16.30 -2.60 -1.54
C ARG A 406 -15.66 -3.89 -1.03
N LEU A 407 -16.24 -4.50 -0.01
CA LEU A 407 -15.78 -5.79 0.50
C LEU A 407 -16.07 -6.93 -0.49
N ALA A 408 -17.19 -6.88 -1.21
CA ALA A 408 -17.53 -7.84 -2.27
C ALA A 408 -16.55 -7.81 -3.45
N ASP A 409 -15.99 -6.64 -3.79
CA ASP A 409 -14.90 -6.51 -4.78
C ASP A 409 -13.67 -7.32 -4.33
N LEU A 410 -13.21 -7.11 -3.08
CA LEU A 410 -12.05 -7.80 -2.51
C LEU A 410 -12.26 -9.32 -2.37
N LEU A 411 -13.49 -9.74 -2.08
CA LEU A 411 -13.88 -11.14 -1.95
C LEU A 411 -14.25 -11.80 -3.29
N ARG A 412 -14.07 -11.08 -4.40
CA ARG A 412 -14.26 -11.57 -5.77
C ARG A 412 -15.67 -12.09 -6.03
N ILE A 413 -16.69 -11.45 -5.46
CA ILE A 413 -18.07 -11.94 -5.59
C ILE A 413 -18.59 -11.65 -7.00
N ASN A 414 -18.71 -12.73 -7.79
CA ASN A 414 -19.13 -12.66 -9.19
C ASN A 414 -20.04 -13.84 -9.57
N ARG A 415 -20.98 -13.58 -10.49
CA ARG A 415 -21.95 -14.59 -10.97
C ARG A 415 -21.34 -15.66 -11.88
N GLU A 416 -20.23 -15.34 -12.55
CA GLU A 416 -19.55 -16.29 -13.45
C GLU A 416 -19.04 -17.52 -12.70
N THR A 417 -18.56 -17.32 -11.47
CA THR A 417 -18.01 -18.38 -10.62
C THR A 417 -19.03 -18.95 -9.62
N LEU A 418 -19.94 -18.11 -9.13
CA LEU A 418 -20.85 -18.47 -8.04
C LEU A 418 -22.27 -18.80 -8.47
N SER A 419 -22.68 -18.53 -9.72
CA SER A 419 -24.08 -18.38 -10.12
C SER A 419 -24.75 -17.14 -9.49
N GLU A 420 -25.88 -16.72 -10.05
CA GLU A 420 -26.59 -15.53 -9.59
C GLU A 420 -27.14 -15.69 -8.15
N GLU A 421 -27.70 -16.87 -7.84
CA GLU A 421 -28.27 -17.18 -6.54
C GLU A 421 -27.21 -17.08 -5.42
N ARG A 422 -26.03 -17.69 -5.60
CA ARG A 422 -25.01 -17.70 -4.55
C ARG A 422 -24.23 -16.40 -4.47
N ALA A 423 -24.03 -15.70 -5.59
CA ALA A 423 -23.46 -14.35 -5.55
C ALA A 423 -24.33 -13.44 -4.68
N ALA A 424 -25.66 -13.55 -4.81
CA ALA A 424 -26.60 -12.81 -3.96
C ALA A 424 -26.54 -13.22 -2.49
N ASP A 425 -26.51 -14.51 -2.18
CA ASP A 425 -26.43 -14.98 -0.79
C ASP A 425 -25.10 -14.61 -0.13
N TYR A 426 -23.99 -14.76 -0.85
CA TYR A 426 -22.68 -14.40 -0.33
C TYR A 426 -22.55 -12.89 -0.11
N SER A 427 -23.02 -12.08 -1.06
CA SER A 427 -23.02 -10.62 -0.89
C SER A 427 -23.95 -10.16 0.23
N ARG A 428 -25.06 -10.88 0.47
CA ARG A 428 -25.97 -10.59 1.60
C ARG A 428 -25.29 -10.81 2.95
N TRP A 429 -24.57 -11.93 3.11
CA TRP A 429 -23.78 -12.18 4.30
C TRP A 429 -22.72 -11.08 4.51
N VAL A 430 -22.03 -10.65 3.44
CA VAL A 430 -21.09 -9.52 3.51
C VAL A 430 -21.78 -8.24 3.97
N PHE A 431 -22.93 -7.90 3.39
CA PHE A 431 -23.73 -6.75 3.81
C PHE A 431 -24.11 -6.83 5.30
N GLU A 432 -24.63 -7.96 5.76
CA GLU A 432 -25.03 -8.18 7.16
C GLU A 432 -23.84 -8.02 8.13
N THR A 433 -22.63 -8.48 7.74
CA THR A 433 -21.42 -8.30 8.57
C THR A 433 -21.04 -6.83 8.77
N VAL A 434 -21.34 -5.98 7.78
CA VAL A 434 -21.08 -4.53 7.86
C VAL A 434 -22.21 -3.84 8.62
N GLU A 435 -23.46 -4.20 8.35
CA GLU A 435 -24.66 -3.65 9.00
C GLU A 435 -24.61 -3.86 10.52
N GLN A 436 -24.28 -5.09 10.95
CA GLN A 436 -24.17 -5.46 12.36
C GLN A 436 -22.87 -4.98 13.03
N ASN A 437 -22.00 -4.28 12.29
CA ASN A 437 -20.65 -3.92 12.72
C ASN A 437 -19.89 -5.11 13.32
N MET A 438 -19.97 -6.28 12.69
CA MET A 438 -19.29 -7.49 13.14
C MET A 438 -17.80 -7.20 13.30
N ARG A 439 -17.21 -7.59 14.45
CA ARG A 439 -15.79 -7.42 14.73
C ARG A 439 -14.94 -7.98 13.59
N TYR A 440 -13.93 -7.25 13.13
CA TYR A 440 -13.22 -7.64 11.91
C TYR A 440 -12.45 -8.95 12.05
N ASP A 441 -11.89 -9.23 13.23
CA ASP A 441 -11.25 -10.52 13.52
C ASP A 441 -12.25 -11.69 13.49
N GLN A 442 -13.48 -11.47 13.96
CA GLN A 442 -14.57 -12.46 13.86
C GLN A 442 -14.95 -12.71 12.40
N PHE A 443 -15.16 -11.65 11.61
CA PHE A 443 -15.44 -11.75 10.18
C PHE A 443 -14.37 -12.59 9.45
N VAL A 444 -13.08 -12.32 9.72
CA VAL A 444 -11.97 -13.05 9.10
C VAL A 444 -11.89 -14.48 9.60
N ARG A 445 -12.19 -14.74 10.87
CA ARG A 445 -12.30 -16.10 11.41
C ARG A 445 -13.38 -16.89 10.69
N GLU A 446 -14.60 -16.38 10.64
CA GLU A 446 -15.73 -17.03 9.97
C GLU A 446 -15.43 -17.30 8.49
N LEU A 447 -14.79 -16.35 7.80
CA LEU A 447 -14.38 -16.49 6.40
C LEU A 447 -13.35 -17.61 6.21
N LEU A 448 -12.24 -17.57 6.95
CA LEU A 448 -11.08 -18.43 6.71
C LEU A 448 -11.26 -19.84 7.29
N THR A 449 -12.14 -20.04 8.27
CA THR A 449 -12.46 -21.37 8.82
C THR A 449 -13.76 -21.96 8.30
N ALA A 450 -14.41 -21.32 7.31
CA ALA A 450 -15.69 -21.78 6.78
C ALA A 450 -15.62 -23.24 6.27
N THR A 451 -16.58 -24.06 6.70
CA THR A 451 -16.77 -25.46 6.32
C THR A 451 -18.26 -25.75 6.24
N GLY A 452 -18.68 -26.53 5.26
CA GLY A 452 -20.09 -26.89 5.07
C GLY A 452 -20.56 -26.77 3.62
N LYS A 453 -21.86 -26.93 3.43
CA LYS A 453 -22.51 -26.74 2.13
C LYS A 453 -22.53 -25.23 1.81
N THR A 454 -22.01 -24.87 0.65
CA THR A 454 -21.90 -23.46 0.20
C THR A 454 -23.25 -22.76 -0.03
N ALA A 455 -24.36 -23.49 0.00
CA ALA A 455 -25.71 -22.93 0.02
C ALA A 455 -26.19 -22.54 1.44
N ASP A 456 -25.60 -23.14 2.46
CA ASP A 456 -26.02 -22.98 3.86
C ASP A 456 -25.00 -22.15 4.65
N VAL A 457 -23.72 -22.24 4.27
CA VAL A 457 -22.60 -21.48 4.85
C VAL A 457 -22.06 -20.52 3.79
N GLN A 458 -22.52 -19.28 3.81
CA GLN A 458 -22.24 -18.29 2.76
C GLN A 458 -20.75 -17.98 2.65
N ALA A 459 -20.05 -17.85 3.79
CA ALA A 459 -18.60 -17.64 3.86
C ALA A 459 -17.79 -18.73 3.13
N ALA A 460 -18.30 -19.96 3.03
CA ALA A 460 -17.62 -21.05 2.32
C ALA A 460 -17.51 -20.81 0.80
N ASN A 461 -18.30 -19.87 0.24
CA ASN A 461 -18.17 -19.47 -1.16
C ASN A 461 -16.83 -18.78 -1.46
N PHE A 462 -16.11 -18.27 -0.46
CA PHE A 462 -14.73 -17.80 -0.62
C PHE A 462 -13.86 -18.86 -1.31
N PHE A 463 -13.90 -20.11 -0.82
CA PHE A 463 -13.13 -21.23 -1.37
C PHE A 463 -13.62 -21.75 -2.73
N ARG A 464 -14.77 -21.27 -3.22
CA ARG A 464 -15.20 -21.47 -4.61
C ARG A 464 -14.57 -20.45 -5.55
N THR A 465 -14.52 -19.19 -5.13
CA THR A 465 -13.88 -18.10 -5.92
C THR A 465 -12.35 -18.23 -5.94
N THR A 466 -11.75 -18.80 -4.89
CA THR A 466 -10.34 -19.17 -4.79
C THR A 466 -10.21 -20.70 -4.78
N ASN A 467 -10.25 -21.32 -5.96
CA ASN A 467 -10.40 -22.77 -6.11
C ASN A 467 -9.09 -23.58 -6.03
N GLU A 468 -7.93 -22.93 -6.02
CA GLU A 468 -6.61 -23.56 -5.89
C GLU A 468 -5.91 -23.18 -4.57
N THR A 469 -5.20 -24.13 -3.94
CA THR A 469 -4.47 -23.89 -2.68
C THR A 469 -3.53 -22.68 -2.74
N LYS A 470 -2.76 -22.56 -3.84
CA LYS A 470 -1.83 -21.44 -4.06
C LYS A 470 -2.59 -20.11 -4.15
N MET A 471 -3.66 -20.07 -4.95
CA MET A 471 -4.53 -18.90 -5.08
C MET A 471 -5.15 -18.48 -3.74
N VAL A 472 -5.58 -19.44 -2.90
CA VAL A 472 -6.08 -19.15 -1.55
C VAL A 472 -4.98 -18.50 -0.70
N ALA A 473 -3.79 -19.10 -0.66
CA ALA A 473 -2.67 -18.59 0.14
C ALA A 473 -2.26 -17.16 -0.28
N GLU A 474 -2.15 -16.92 -1.58
CA GLU A 474 -1.84 -15.62 -2.15
C GLU A 474 -2.93 -14.58 -1.84
N THR A 475 -4.21 -14.95 -2.02
CA THR A 475 -5.36 -14.06 -1.75
C THR A 475 -5.43 -13.70 -0.26
N VAL A 476 -5.27 -14.67 0.63
CA VAL A 476 -5.31 -14.45 2.08
C VAL A 476 -4.16 -13.56 2.53
N ALA A 477 -2.94 -13.79 2.03
CA ALA A 477 -1.81 -12.94 2.37
C ALA A 477 -1.97 -11.51 1.83
N GLN A 478 -2.46 -11.35 0.60
CA GLN A 478 -2.73 -10.02 0.05
C GLN A 478 -3.84 -9.29 0.83
N LEU A 479 -4.94 -9.98 1.14
CA LEU A 479 -6.08 -9.39 1.83
C LEU A 479 -5.77 -9.08 3.30
N PHE A 480 -5.16 -9.97 4.05
CA PHE A 480 -5.07 -9.81 5.51
C PHE A 480 -3.66 -9.54 6.02
N MET A 481 -2.63 -9.73 5.19
CA MET A 481 -1.25 -9.42 5.54
C MET A 481 -0.67 -8.26 4.71
N GLY A 482 -1.35 -7.86 3.61
CA GLY A 482 -0.84 -6.86 2.68
C GLY A 482 0.43 -7.33 1.97
N SER A 483 0.68 -8.64 1.90
CA SER A 483 1.89 -9.22 1.33
C SER A 483 1.60 -9.90 0.00
N ARG A 484 2.36 -9.57 -1.03
CA ARG A 484 2.19 -10.10 -2.39
C ARG A 484 3.07 -11.34 -2.61
N LEU A 485 2.64 -12.46 -2.03
CA LEU A 485 3.46 -13.69 -1.94
C LEU A 485 3.78 -14.39 -3.26
N LYS A 486 3.16 -14.03 -4.39
CA LYS A 486 3.31 -14.74 -5.67
C LYS A 486 4.77 -14.90 -6.12
N CYS A 487 5.61 -13.88 -5.94
CA CYS A 487 7.04 -13.99 -6.25
C CYS A 487 7.76 -15.03 -5.36
N ALA A 488 7.30 -15.20 -4.12
CA ALA A 488 7.85 -16.17 -3.18
C ALA A 488 7.55 -17.63 -3.58
N GLN A 489 6.67 -17.87 -4.56
CA GLN A 489 6.36 -19.23 -5.03
C GLN A 489 7.58 -19.94 -5.63
N CYS A 490 8.40 -19.22 -6.40
CA CYS A 490 9.50 -19.82 -7.16
C CYS A 490 10.89 -19.56 -6.56
N HIS A 491 11.07 -18.47 -5.82
CA HIS A 491 12.31 -18.04 -5.17
C HIS A 491 11.97 -17.20 -3.94
N ASN A 492 12.95 -16.74 -3.13
CA ASN A 492 12.67 -15.78 -2.05
C ASN A 492 12.18 -14.44 -2.63
N HIS A 493 11.27 -13.73 -1.95
CA HIS A 493 10.72 -12.47 -2.46
C HIS A 493 11.84 -11.43 -2.70
N PRO A 494 11.88 -10.75 -3.86
CA PRO A 494 12.99 -9.87 -4.22
C PRO A 494 13.02 -8.54 -3.46
N TYR A 495 11.92 -8.17 -2.78
CA TYR A 495 11.78 -6.88 -2.09
C TYR A 495 11.23 -7.00 -0.66
N GLU A 496 11.06 -8.23 -0.15
CA GLU A 496 10.52 -8.54 1.18
C GLU A 496 11.23 -9.74 1.79
N SER A 497 11.14 -9.89 3.11
CA SER A 497 11.76 -11.00 3.85
C SER A 497 10.98 -12.32 3.76
N TRP A 498 9.98 -12.43 2.87
CA TRP A 498 9.26 -13.68 2.64
C TRP A 498 10.10 -14.66 1.83
N THR A 499 10.39 -15.81 2.43
CA THR A 499 11.10 -16.90 1.76
C THR A 499 10.14 -17.81 0.99
N GLN A 500 10.70 -18.60 0.08
CA GLN A 500 9.92 -19.67 -0.56
C GLN A 500 9.39 -20.68 0.46
N ASP A 501 10.15 -20.96 1.53
CA ASP A 501 9.65 -21.82 2.60
C ASP A 501 8.41 -21.21 3.26
N ASN A 502 8.41 -19.92 3.56
CA ASN A 502 7.23 -19.25 4.12
C ASN A 502 6.02 -19.33 3.19
N TYR A 503 6.21 -19.15 1.87
CA TYR A 503 5.14 -19.32 0.88
C TYR A 503 4.45 -20.68 1.01
N TYR A 504 5.25 -21.77 1.01
CA TYR A 504 4.70 -23.13 1.07
C TYR A 504 4.21 -23.50 2.48
N GLN A 505 4.72 -22.87 3.54
CA GLN A 505 4.19 -22.99 4.90
C GLN A 505 2.80 -22.36 5.02
N ILE A 506 2.58 -21.17 4.45
CA ILE A 506 1.26 -20.53 4.40
C ILE A 506 0.31 -21.34 3.50
N ALA A 507 0.77 -21.79 2.33
CA ALA A 507 -0.04 -22.64 1.45
C ALA A 507 -0.43 -23.98 2.11
N SER A 508 0.42 -24.54 2.99
CA SER A 508 0.14 -25.75 3.77
C SER A 508 -1.02 -25.60 4.76
N VAL A 509 -1.39 -24.38 5.14
CA VAL A 509 -2.61 -24.09 5.94
C VAL A 509 -3.86 -24.49 5.17
N PHE A 510 -3.88 -24.21 3.86
CA PHE A 510 -5.05 -24.36 2.98
C PHE A 510 -5.00 -25.60 2.09
N HIS A 511 -3.92 -26.40 2.14
CA HIS A 511 -3.74 -27.56 1.28
C HIS A 511 -4.75 -28.69 1.53
N GLY A 512 -5.34 -28.76 2.73
CA GLY A 512 -6.33 -29.76 3.11
C GLY A 512 -7.78 -29.42 2.75
N ILE A 513 -8.05 -28.33 2.02
CA ILE A 513 -9.41 -27.93 1.65
C ILE A 513 -9.96 -28.86 0.57
N ASP A 514 -10.95 -29.66 0.93
CA ASP A 514 -11.69 -30.53 0.01
C ASP A 514 -12.89 -29.80 -0.58
N ARG A 515 -13.13 -30.02 -1.87
CA ARG A 515 -14.18 -29.39 -2.67
C ARG A 515 -15.00 -30.49 -3.33
N LYS A 516 -16.03 -30.95 -2.64
CA LYS A 516 -16.90 -32.01 -3.15
C LYS A 516 -18.12 -31.40 -3.83
N GLN A 517 -18.22 -31.57 -5.15
CA GLN A 517 -19.44 -31.27 -5.88
C GLN A 517 -20.54 -32.22 -5.39
N LEU A 518 -21.68 -31.66 -4.97
CA LEU A 518 -22.84 -32.48 -4.60
C LEU A 518 -23.54 -32.93 -5.89
N GLU A 519 -24.10 -34.13 -5.90
CA GLU A 519 -24.85 -34.65 -7.05
C GLU A 519 -26.34 -34.27 -6.96
N VAL A 520 -26.97 -34.08 -8.13
CA VAL A 520 -28.42 -34.05 -8.23
C VAL A 520 -28.93 -35.49 -8.00
N PRO A 521 -29.95 -35.74 -7.15
CA PRO A 521 -30.51 -37.07 -6.96
C PRO A 521 -30.90 -37.73 -8.30
N LYS A 522 -30.47 -38.98 -8.53
CA LYS A 522 -30.80 -39.74 -9.75
C LYS A 522 -32.32 -39.85 -9.90
N GLY A 523 -32.86 -39.32 -11.00
CA GLY A 523 -34.30 -39.34 -11.32
C GLY A 523 -34.99 -37.97 -11.37
N ALA A 524 -34.35 -36.89 -10.90
CA ALA A 524 -34.89 -35.53 -11.00
C ALA A 524 -34.77 -35.00 -12.45
N LYS A 525 -35.82 -35.17 -13.26
CA LYS A 525 -35.80 -34.81 -14.69
C LYS A 525 -35.80 -33.30 -14.98
N LYS A 526 -36.11 -32.43 -14.00
CA LYS A 526 -35.94 -30.95 -14.07
C LYS A 526 -35.81 -30.40 -12.64
N ARG A 527 -35.06 -29.30 -12.46
CA ARG A 527 -35.01 -28.55 -11.18
C ARG A 527 -36.42 -28.04 -10.89
N LYS A 528 -37.04 -28.42 -9.76
CA LYS A 528 -38.31 -27.80 -9.34
C LYS A 528 -38.08 -26.28 -9.13
N PRO A 529 -39.05 -25.40 -9.40
CA PRO A 529 -38.88 -23.94 -9.22
C PRO A 529 -38.46 -23.52 -7.80
N ASN A 530 -38.68 -24.37 -6.80
CA ASN A 530 -38.34 -24.14 -5.39
C ASN A 530 -37.03 -24.83 -4.92
N GLN A 531 -36.30 -25.54 -5.80
CA GLN A 531 -35.05 -26.20 -5.43
C GLN A 531 -33.83 -25.32 -5.71
N ARG A 532 -33.01 -25.10 -4.67
CA ARG A 532 -31.70 -24.43 -4.78
C ARG A 532 -30.78 -25.18 -5.74
N GLU A 533 -29.85 -24.46 -6.37
CA GLU A 533 -28.80 -25.06 -7.18
C GLU A 533 -27.96 -26.06 -6.35
N VAL A 534 -27.56 -27.18 -6.97
CA VAL A 534 -26.76 -28.20 -6.29
C VAL A 534 -25.42 -27.62 -5.85
N GLY A 535 -25.14 -27.74 -4.56
CA GLY A 535 -24.02 -27.10 -3.89
C GLY A 535 -22.68 -27.78 -4.06
N MET A 536 -21.65 -27.07 -3.63
CA MET A 536 -20.36 -27.66 -3.26
C MET A 536 -20.31 -27.77 -1.74
N PHE A 537 -19.76 -28.86 -1.23
CA PHE A 537 -19.36 -28.98 0.16
C PHE A 537 -17.88 -28.63 0.29
N ILE A 538 -17.57 -27.70 1.20
CA ILE A 538 -16.20 -27.35 1.58
C ILE A 538 -15.87 -28.10 2.86
N GLY A 539 -14.89 -28.99 2.81
CA GLY A 539 -14.40 -29.76 3.94
C GLY A 539 -12.92 -29.53 4.21
N MET A 540 -12.44 -30.09 5.31
CA MET A 540 -11.01 -30.21 5.61
C MET A 540 -10.65 -31.69 5.73
N THR A 541 -9.71 -32.15 4.92
CA THR A 541 -9.13 -33.48 5.04
C THR A 541 -7.87 -33.42 5.90
N ALA A 542 -7.75 -34.34 6.86
CA ALA A 542 -6.48 -34.56 7.57
C ALA A 542 -5.43 -35.07 6.58
N GLY A 543 -4.39 -34.29 6.27
CA GLY A 543 -3.45 -34.66 5.21
C GLY A 543 -2.22 -33.77 5.12
N ARG A 544 -1.16 -34.27 4.47
CA ARG A 544 0.24 -33.76 4.50
C ARG A 544 0.38 -32.26 4.18
N GLY A 545 1.48 -31.65 4.62
CA GLY A 545 1.86 -30.30 4.22
C GLY A 545 2.14 -30.23 2.71
N MET A 546 2.01 -29.03 2.14
CA MET A 546 2.37 -28.80 0.75
C MET A 546 3.90 -28.88 0.62
N SER A 547 4.40 -29.68 -0.33
CA SER A 547 5.84 -29.79 -0.56
C SER A 547 6.41 -28.52 -1.21
N ASN A 548 7.55 -28.06 -0.70
CA ASN A 548 8.34 -27.04 -1.41
C ASN A 548 9.06 -27.72 -2.60
N PRO A 549 8.87 -27.27 -3.85
CA PRO A 549 9.50 -27.86 -5.03
C PRO A 549 11.03 -27.79 -5.02
N ARG A 550 11.63 -26.82 -4.32
CA ARG A 550 13.09 -26.71 -4.18
C ARG A 550 13.67 -27.82 -3.31
N THR A 551 13.01 -28.17 -2.20
CA THR A 551 13.54 -29.12 -1.23
C THR A 551 12.93 -30.51 -1.35
N GLY A 552 11.76 -30.63 -1.99
CA GLY A 552 10.94 -31.85 -2.00
C GLY A 552 10.25 -32.16 -0.67
N VAL A 553 10.45 -31.33 0.36
CA VAL A 553 9.98 -31.59 1.73
C VAL A 553 8.60 -30.96 1.97
N PRO A 554 7.62 -31.72 2.48
CA PRO A 554 6.35 -31.19 2.98
C PRO A 554 6.57 -30.12 4.06
N GLN A 555 6.04 -28.92 3.84
CA GLN A 555 6.20 -27.81 4.79
C GLN A 555 5.22 -27.93 5.96
N LYS A 556 5.67 -27.50 7.16
CA LYS A 556 4.76 -27.32 8.31
C LYS A 556 3.81 -26.14 8.03
N PRO A 557 2.52 -26.22 8.39
CA PRO A 557 1.60 -25.09 8.25
C PRO A 557 2.05 -23.88 9.08
N TRP A 558 1.95 -22.68 8.51
CA TRP A 558 2.21 -21.44 9.23
C TRP A 558 1.12 -21.17 10.29
N PRO A 559 1.44 -20.57 11.46
CA PRO A 559 2.79 -20.36 12.02
C PRO A 559 3.48 -21.68 12.41
N ILE A 560 4.80 -21.77 12.22
CA ILE A 560 5.54 -23.04 12.40
C ILE A 560 5.77 -23.43 13.87
N ASP A 561 5.79 -22.44 14.78
CA ASP A 561 6.11 -22.63 16.20
C ASP A 561 4.87 -22.88 17.08
N VAL A 562 3.74 -23.22 16.46
CA VAL A 562 2.49 -23.54 17.17
C VAL A 562 2.30 -25.06 17.20
N GLU A 563 2.25 -25.62 18.41
CA GLU A 563 1.83 -26.99 18.64
C GLU A 563 0.37 -27.18 18.23
N ARG A 564 0.08 -28.27 17.52
CA ARG A 564 -1.25 -28.56 16.99
C ARG A 564 -1.65 -29.97 17.37
N LYS A 565 -2.91 -30.13 17.80
CA LYS A 565 -3.46 -31.47 18.05
C LYS A 565 -3.57 -32.24 16.73
N PRO A 566 -3.44 -33.57 16.75
CA PRO A 566 -3.75 -34.40 15.58
C PRO A 566 -5.15 -34.07 15.05
N ASN A 567 -5.27 -33.91 13.72
CA ASN A 567 -6.52 -33.55 13.02
C ASN A 567 -7.14 -32.19 13.38
N GLN A 568 -6.45 -31.32 14.13
CA GLN A 568 -6.90 -29.95 14.34
C GLN A 568 -6.94 -29.20 13.01
N ASP A 569 -8.00 -28.41 12.82
CA ASP A 569 -8.08 -27.50 11.67
C ASP A 569 -6.92 -26.48 11.73
N ARG A 570 -6.02 -26.59 10.75
CA ARG A 570 -4.81 -25.75 10.66
C ARG A 570 -5.16 -24.29 10.42
N ARG A 571 -6.33 -24.00 9.85
CA ARG A 571 -6.81 -22.65 9.57
C ARG A 571 -7.11 -21.89 10.86
N THR A 572 -7.56 -22.57 11.91
CA THR A 572 -7.83 -21.96 13.22
C THR A 572 -6.56 -21.36 13.83
N ALA A 573 -5.47 -22.13 13.87
CA ALA A 573 -4.18 -21.65 14.38
C ALA A 573 -3.61 -20.49 13.54
N PHE A 574 -3.84 -20.52 12.22
CA PHE A 574 -3.44 -19.43 11.35
C PHE A 574 -4.22 -18.14 11.62
N VAL A 575 -5.54 -18.23 11.79
CA VAL A 575 -6.40 -17.07 12.13
C VAL A 575 -6.04 -16.50 13.51
N GLU A 576 -5.77 -17.35 14.49
CA GLU A 576 -5.33 -16.93 15.82
C GLU A 576 -4.01 -16.15 15.78
N TRP A 577 -3.04 -16.62 14.99
CA TRP A 577 -1.80 -15.88 14.74
C TRP A 577 -2.02 -14.58 13.96
N LEU A 578 -2.88 -14.61 12.95
CA LEU A 578 -3.17 -13.47 12.09
C LEU A 578 -3.82 -12.33 12.90
N THR A 579 -4.74 -12.67 13.79
CA THR A 579 -5.52 -11.72 14.61
C THR A 579 -4.88 -11.43 15.97
N ALA A 580 -3.67 -11.95 16.22
CA ALA A 580 -2.97 -11.76 17.48
C ALA A 580 -2.60 -10.28 17.73
N PRO A 581 -2.62 -9.81 18.99
CA PRO A 581 -2.24 -8.45 19.39
C PRO A 581 -0.93 -7.89 18.85
N ASN A 582 0.05 -8.75 18.58
CA ASN A 582 1.39 -8.38 18.14
C ASN A 582 1.62 -8.71 16.65
N ASN A 583 0.58 -9.07 15.90
CA ASN A 583 0.70 -9.33 14.47
C ASN A 583 1.03 -8.01 13.74
N PRO A 584 2.12 -7.93 12.96
CA PRO A 584 2.56 -6.67 12.37
C PRO A 584 1.78 -6.27 11.11
N PHE A 585 0.83 -7.09 10.66
CA PHE A 585 0.14 -6.91 9.39
C PHE A 585 -1.35 -6.60 9.55
N PHE A 586 -2.08 -7.44 10.28
CA PHE A 586 -3.54 -7.50 10.23
C PHE A 586 -4.23 -6.15 10.47
N SER A 587 -3.94 -5.51 11.61
CA SER A 587 -4.54 -4.21 11.96
C SER A 587 -4.10 -3.11 11.01
N ARG A 588 -2.81 -3.05 10.65
CA ARG A 588 -2.25 -2.03 9.74
C ARG A 588 -2.90 -2.07 8.37
N VAL A 589 -3.06 -3.27 7.81
CA VAL A 589 -3.68 -3.48 6.49
C VAL A 589 -5.15 -3.07 6.52
N ALA A 590 -5.89 -3.45 7.57
CA ALA A 590 -7.30 -3.09 7.71
C ALA A 590 -7.50 -1.56 7.79
N VAL A 591 -6.77 -0.87 8.67
CA VAL A 591 -6.92 0.59 8.84
C VAL A 591 -6.40 1.37 7.63
N ASN A 592 -5.36 0.87 6.94
CA ASN A 592 -4.87 1.49 5.71
C ASN A 592 -5.91 1.46 4.58
N ARG A 593 -6.71 0.39 4.47
CA ARG A 593 -7.81 0.33 3.49
C ARG A 593 -8.95 1.28 3.85
N ILE A 594 -9.31 1.36 5.14
CA ILE A 594 -10.32 2.34 5.60
C ILE A 594 -9.84 3.76 5.29
N TRP A 595 -8.58 4.06 5.62
CA TRP A 595 -7.93 5.33 5.33
C TRP A 595 -7.94 5.65 3.84
N ALA A 596 -7.49 4.72 3.00
CA ALA A 596 -7.44 4.91 1.55
C ALA A 596 -8.82 5.15 0.94
N HIS A 597 -9.85 4.44 1.43
CA HIS A 597 -11.20 4.63 0.93
C HIS A 597 -11.74 6.03 1.25
N LEU A 598 -11.51 6.52 2.47
CA LEU A 598 -11.98 7.82 2.91
C LEU A 598 -11.16 9.00 2.36
N LEU A 599 -9.86 8.82 2.13
CA LEU A 599 -8.93 9.92 1.80
C LEU A 599 -8.32 9.82 0.40
N GLY A 600 -8.62 8.76 -0.35
CA GLY A 600 -8.20 8.54 -1.74
C GLY A 600 -6.83 7.93 -1.95
N ARG A 601 -6.07 7.72 -0.88
CA ARG A 601 -4.73 7.14 -0.93
C ARG A 601 -4.42 6.50 0.41
N GLY A 602 -3.82 5.32 0.40
CA GLY A 602 -3.33 4.69 1.63
C GLY A 602 -2.18 5.48 2.26
N LEU A 603 -1.95 5.25 3.55
CA LEU A 603 -0.69 5.60 4.19
C LEU A 603 0.45 4.79 3.56
N VAL A 604 0.19 3.50 3.30
CA VAL A 604 0.98 2.65 2.39
C VAL A 604 0.25 2.59 1.04
N GLU A 605 0.95 2.89 -0.04
CA GLU A 605 0.43 2.84 -1.41
C GLU A 605 1.40 2.04 -2.29
N PRO A 606 0.96 1.04 -3.09
CA PRO A 606 -0.40 0.51 -3.19
C PRO A 606 -0.98 0.01 -1.85
N ILE A 607 -2.31 0.11 -1.69
CA ILE A 607 -3.00 -0.13 -0.40
C ILE A 607 -2.83 -1.53 0.21
N ASP A 608 -2.34 -2.49 -0.58
CA ASP A 608 -2.13 -3.90 -0.26
C ASP A 608 -0.67 -4.37 -0.51
N ASP A 609 0.29 -3.44 -0.45
CA ASP A 609 1.72 -3.66 -0.73
C ASP A 609 2.60 -3.27 0.47
N PHE A 610 2.38 -3.97 1.58
CA PHE A 610 3.08 -3.81 2.85
C PHE A 610 4.42 -4.54 2.81
N ARG A 611 5.47 -3.78 2.51
CA ARG A 611 6.85 -4.25 2.53
C ARG A 611 7.75 -3.26 3.25
N SER A 612 8.84 -3.75 3.84
CA SER A 612 9.83 -2.88 4.49
C SER A 612 10.46 -1.86 3.53
N SER A 613 10.45 -2.16 2.23
CA SER A 613 10.90 -1.27 1.15
C SER A 613 9.81 -0.32 0.62
N ASN A 614 8.60 -0.34 1.19
CA ASN A 614 7.49 0.54 0.88
C ASN A 614 6.83 1.04 2.19
N PRO A 615 7.52 1.91 2.95
CA PRO A 615 6.97 2.42 4.20
C PRO A 615 5.69 3.21 4.00
N ALA A 616 4.92 3.32 5.09
CA ALA A 616 3.89 4.33 5.18
C ALA A 616 4.50 5.74 5.11
N VAL A 617 3.80 6.67 4.46
CA VAL A 617 4.16 8.10 4.45
C VAL A 617 4.11 8.76 5.83
N ASN A 618 3.44 8.09 6.78
CA ASN A 618 3.43 8.41 8.20
C ASN A 618 3.26 7.11 9.01
N VAL A 619 4.39 6.50 9.39
CA VAL A 619 4.43 5.22 10.12
C VAL A 619 3.80 5.37 11.51
N GLU A 620 4.07 6.48 12.19
CA GLU A 620 3.55 6.75 13.53
C GLU A 620 2.02 6.82 13.54
N LEU A 621 1.42 7.43 12.52
CA LEU A 621 -0.03 7.48 12.33
C LEU A 621 -0.62 6.10 12.02
N LEU A 622 0.01 5.34 11.12
CA LEU A 622 -0.44 3.98 10.79
C LEU A 622 -0.44 3.09 12.03
N ASP A 623 0.60 3.20 12.86
CA ASP A 623 0.75 2.44 14.10
C ASP A 623 -0.27 2.85 15.16
N ALA A 624 -0.54 4.16 15.29
CA ALA A 624 -1.57 4.66 16.19
C ALA A 624 -2.96 4.17 15.78
N LEU A 625 -3.32 4.23 14.48
CA LEU A 625 -4.58 3.71 13.96
C LEU A 625 -4.70 2.19 14.18
N ALA A 626 -3.63 1.44 13.91
CA ALA A 626 -3.62 -0.01 14.10
C ALA A 626 -3.78 -0.41 15.58
N ALA A 627 -3.13 0.31 16.49
CA ALA A 627 -3.26 0.10 17.93
C ALA A 627 -4.67 0.45 18.44
N ASP A 628 -5.25 1.56 17.97
CA ASP A 628 -6.62 1.96 18.31
C ASP A 628 -7.65 0.96 17.77
N PHE A 629 -7.44 0.44 16.56
CA PHE A 629 -8.31 -0.59 15.96
C PHE A 629 -8.30 -1.88 16.75
N GLN A 630 -7.13 -2.29 17.24
CA GLN A 630 -7.02 -3.44 18.12
C GLN A 630 -7.67 -3.18 19.48
N LYS A 631 -7.43 -2.00 20.08
CA LYS A 631 -8.00 -1.61 21.37
C LYS A 631 -9.52 -1.54 21.34
N SER A 632 -10.11 -1.14 20.21
CA SER A 632 -11.56 -1.12 20.02
C SER A 632 -12.18 -2.50 19.78
N GLY A 633 -11.37 -3.59 19.79
CA GLY A 633 -11.85 -4.94 19.49
C GLY A 633 -12.07 -5.20 18.00
N PHE A 634 -11.31 -4.49 17.14
CA PHE A 634 -11.40 -4.51 15.68
C PHE A 634 -12.70 -3.91 15.13
N ASP A 635 -13.18 -2.83 15.76
CA ASP A 635 -14.35 -2.05 15.33
C ASP A 635 -13.99 -1.13 14.16
N ARG A 636 -14.58 -1.39 12.99
CA ARG A 636 -14.34 -0.61 11.76
C ARG A 636 -15.01 0.76 11.81
N LYS A 637 -16.25 0.84 12.33
CA LYS A 637 -16.98 2.12 12.47
C LYS A 637 -16.27 3.05 13.45
N HIS A 638 -15.63 2.52 14.49
CA HIS A 638 -14.77 3.30 15.40
C HIS A 638 -13.65 4.03 14.65
N ILE A 639 -12.87 3.32 13.84
CA ILE A 639 -11.77 3.92 13.08
C ILE A 639 -12.27 4.91 12.03
N MET A 640 -13.37 4.61 11.34
CA MET A 640 -14.00 5.57 10.43
C MET A 640 -14.40 6.84 11.16
N ARG A 641 -15.04 6.73 12.34
CA ARG A 641 -15.43 7.89 13.15
C ARG A 641 -14.23 8.73 13.57
N VAL A 642 -13.13 8.10 13.96
CA VAL A 642 -11.87 8.81 14.31
C VAL A 642 -11.35 9.60 13.11
N ILE A 643 -11.31 8.99 11.92
CA ILE A 643 -10.82 9.64 10.69
C ILE A 643 -11.77 10.77 10.25
N LEU A 644 -13.07 10.51 10.17
CA LEU A 644 -14.08 11.47 9.68
C LEU A 644 -14.20 12.71 10.57
N ASN A 645 -13.99 12.57 11.88
CA ASN A 645 -13.98 13.70 12.81
C ASN A 645 -12.68 14.51 12.78
N SER A 646 -11.59 13.99 12.19
CA SER A 646 -10.31 14.70 12.11
C SER A 646 -10.40 15.94 11.21
N ARG A 647 -9.58 16.95 11.50
CA ARG A 647 -9.38 18.10 10.61
C ARG A 647 -8.76 17.67 9.29
N THR A 648 -7.91 16.65 9.32
CA THR A 648 -7.28 16.05 8.13
C THR A 648 -8.31 15.60 7.09
N TYR A 649 -9.37 14.87 7.49
CA TYR A 649 -10.46 14.51 6.57
C TYR A 649 -11.26 15.71 6.08
N GLN A 650 -11.42 16.72 6.94
CA GLN A 650 -12.27 17.89 6.70
C GLN A 650 -11.54 19.07 6.05
N ARG A 651 -10.32 18.90 5.51
CA ARG A 651 -9.57 19.98 4.84
C ARG A 651 -10.22 20.40 3.52
N SER A 652 -10.00 21.64 3.10
CA SER A 652 -10.27 22.08 1.74
C SER A 652 -9.30 21.40 0.76
N SER A 653 -9.73 21.22 -0.48
CA SER A 653 -8.86 20.86 -1.61
C SER A 653 -8.01 22.03 -2.09
N ASP A 654 -8.37 23.26 -1.74
CA ASP A 654 -7.59 24.45 -2.10
C ASP A 654 -6.21 24.38 -1.47
N THR A 655 -5.18 24.60 -2.28
CA THR A 655 -3.79 24.63 -1.85
C THR A 655 -3.38 26.04 -1.43
N ASN A 656 -2.23 26.11 -0.76
CA ASN A 656 -1.48 27.34 -0.54
C ASN A 656 -0.04 27.15 -1.05
N GLN A 657 0.70 28.25 -1.14
CA GLN A 657 2.08 28.24 -1.67
C GLN A 657 3.05 27.27 -0.97
N PHE A 658 2.76 26.82 0.25
CA PHE A 658 3.62 25.90 0.99
C PHE A 658 3.23 24.44 0.82
N ASN A 659 2.07 24.14 0.22
CA ASN A 659 1.52 22.79 0.15
C ASN A 659 1.03 22.32 -1.22
N GLU A 660 1.13 23.15 -2.25
CA GLU A 660 0.81 22.79 -3.63
C GLU A 660 1.59 21.59 -4.17
N THR A 661 2.79 21.33 -3.63
CA THR A 661 3.64 20.19 -4.02
C THR A 661 3.42 18.94 -3.17
N ASP A 662 2.52 18.98 -2.19
CA ASP A 662 2.24 17.79 -1.36
C ASP A 662 1.30 16.83 -2.10
N GLU A 663 1.84 15.67 -2.45
CA GLU A 663 1.07 14.64 -3.13
C GLU A 663 0.62 13.50 -2.22
N ASN A 664 1.03 13.44 -0.95
CA ASN A 664 0.85 12.21 -0.17
C ASN A 664 0.64 12.36 1.34
N LEU A 665 0.87 13.52 1.93
CA LEU A 665 0.70 13.75 3.38
C LEU A 665 -0.66 14.35 3.74
N LEU A 666 -1.52 14.59 2.73
CA LEU A 666 -2.87 15.12 2.86
C LEU A 666 -2.91 16.51 3.50
N SER A 667 -1.90 17.36 3.26
CA SER A 667 -1.91 18.78 3.67
C SER A 667 -3.16 19.53 3.20
N HIS A 668 -3.79 19.04 2.13
CA HIS A 668 -5.10 19.44 1.61
C HIS A 668 -5.89 18.18 1.20
N ALA A 669 -7.20 18.30 1.01
CA ALA A 669 -8.02 17.18 0.55
C ALA A 669 -7.71 16.84 -0.92
N ARG A 670 -7.68 15.55 -1.25
CA ARG A 670 -7.50 15.10 -2.64
C ARG A 670 -8.81 15.19 -3.39
N VAL A 671 -8.77 15.79 -4.57
CA VAL A 671 -9.87 15.73 -5.54
C VAL A 671 -9.86 14.36 -6.22
N ARG A 672 -11.00 13.68 -6.27
CA ARG A 672 -11.14 12.29 -6.75
C ARG A 672 -12.31 12.15 -7.69
N LEU A 673 -12.13 11.43 -8.79
CA LEU A 673 -13.24 11.08 -9.66
C LEU A 673 -14.21 10.17 -8.88
N LEU A 674 -15.52 10.41 -9.01
CA LEU A 674 -16.52 9.50 -8.47
C LEU A 674 -16.34 8.11 -9.09
N THR A 675 -16.48 7.05 -8.30
CA THR A 675 -16.39 5.70 -8.88
C THR A 675 -17.55 5.43 -9.83
N ALA A 676 -17.37 4.49 -10.76
CA ALA A 676 -18.39 4.10 -11.74
C ALA A 676 -19.82 4.04 -11.17
N GLU A 677 -19.98 3.34 -10.05
CA GLU A 677 -21.26 3.19 -9.36
C GLU A 677 -21.77 4.51 -8.77
N GLN A 678 -20.89 5.29 -8.11
CA GLN A 678 -21.27 6.59 -7.53
C GLN A 678 -21.68 7.59 -8.62
N LEU A 679 -20.98 7.63 -9.75
CA LEU A 679 -21.29 8.56 -10.85
C LEU A 679 -22.62 8.20 -11.51
N GLN A 680 -22.87 6.92 -11.79
CA GLN A 680 -24.16 6.48 -12.32
C GLN A 680 -25.29 6.82 -11.34
N ASP A 681 -25.09 6.53 -10.05
CA ASP A 681 -26.08 6.80 -9.01
C ASP A 681 -26.32 8.29 -8.81
N ALA A 682 -25.28 9.12 -8.92
CA ALA A 682 -25.39 10.58 -8.88
C ALA A 682 -26.26 11.11 -10.03
N VAL A 683 -26.04 10.61 -11.25
CA VAL A 683 -26.88 10.96 -12.42
C VAL A 683 -28.32 10.50 -12.20
N PHE A 684 -28.53 9.28 -11.73
CA PHE A 684 -29.87 8.73 -11.52
C PHE A 684 -30.62 9.48 -10.42
N ARG A 685 -29.94 9.79 -9.31
CA ARG A 685 -30.49 10.56 -8.20
C ARG A 685 -30.86 11.98 -8.61
N LEU A 686 -30.01 12.64 -9.40
CA LEU A 686 -30.30 13.96 -9.95
C LEU A 686 -31.53 13.90 -10.87
N CYS A 687 -31.49 13.01 -11.85
CA CYS A 687 -32.46 13.00 -12.94
C CYS A 687 -33.83 12.43 -12.53
N ASP A 688 -33.85 11.29 -11.85
CA ASP A 688 -35.10 10.60 -11.52
C ASP A 688 -35.58 10.88 -10.09
N GLY A 689 -34.71 11.37 -9.20
CA GLY A 689 -35.04 11.74 -7.81
C GLY A 689 -35.03 10.57 -6.81
N PRO A 690 -34.65 10.80 -5.55
CA PRO A 690 -34.54 9.74 -4.54
C PRO A 690 -35.86 9.04 -4.22
N GLN A 691 -37.01 9.69 -4.47
CA GLN A 691 -38.34 9.12 -4.22
C GLN A 691 -38.61 7.87 -5.08
N ARG A 692 -38.11 7.85 -6.31
CA ARG A 692 -38.30 6.71 -7.23
C ARG A 692 -37.62 5.44 -6.74
N PHE A 693 -36.49 5.58 -6.04
CA PHE A 693 -35.86 4.44 -5.39
C PHE A 693 -36.73 3.88 -4.26
N ALA A 694 -37.30 4.76 -3.42
CA ALA A 694 -38.19 4.37 -2.34
C ALA A 694 -39.45 3.66 -2.86
N GLU A 695 -40.00 4.11 -3.99
CA GLU A 695 -41.10 3.43 -4.69
C GLU A 695 -40.72 1.98 -5.07
N PHE A 696 -39.53 1.79 -5.66
CA PHE A 696 -39.05 0.45 -6.01
C PHE A 696 -38.76 -0.42 -4.78
N GLU A 697 -38.29 0.15 -3.67
CA GLU A 697 -38.12 -0.60 -2.42
C GLU A 697 -39.48 -1.05 -1.88
N HIS A 698 -40.51 -0.20 -1.95
CA HIS A 698 -41.87 -0.55 -1.55
C HIS A 698 -42.48 -1.62 -2.46
N GLU A 699 -42.30 -1.52 -3.79
CA GLU A 699 -42.70 -2.55 -4.75
C GLU A 699 -42.06 -3.91 -4.43
N LEU A 700 -40.75 -3.92 -4.15
CA LEU A 700 -40.04 -5.15 -3.81
C LEU A 700 -40.56 -5.74 -2.49
N ALA A 701 -40.73 -4.92 -1.45
CA ALA A 701 -41.27 -5.36 -0.17
C ALA A 701 -42.68 -5.96 -0.31
N ALA A 702 -43.54 -5.34 -1.13
CA ALA A 702 -44.85 -5.86 -1.44
C ALA A 702 -44.79 -7.22 -2.17
N ALA A 703 -43.89 -7.35 -3.15
CA ALA A 703 -43.68 -8.59 -3.89
C ALA A 703 -43.08 -9.71 -3.03
N ASP A 704 -42.16 -9.39 -2.11
CA ASP A 704 -41.60 -10.33 -1.13
C ASP A 704 -42.69 -10.83 -0.18
N LYS A 705 -43.54 -9.93 0.33
CA LYS A 705 -44.67 -10.29 1.19
C LYS A 705 -45.67 -11.19 0.46
N LEU A 706 -45.98 -10.88 -0.80
CA LEU A 706 -46.83 -11.71 -1.63
C LEU A 706 -46.24 -13.12 -1.80
N LEU A 707 -44.97 -13.22 -2.17
CA LEU A 707 -44.29 -14.51 -2.33
C LEU A 707 -44.28 -15.32 -1.03
N ALA A 708 -43.99 -14.69 0.12
CA ALA A 708 -44.00 -15.37 1.42
C ALA A 708 -45.40 -15.91 1.77
N THR A 709 -46.44 -15.13 1.47
CA THR A 709 -47.84 -15.53 1.68
C THR A 709 -48.20 -16.71 0.77
N THR A 710 -47.92 -16.60 -0.54
CA THR A 710 -48.17 -17.67 -1.51
C THR A 710 -47.43 -18.96 -1.15
N LEU A 711 -46.18 -18.89 -0.67
CA LEU A 711 -45.43 -20.06 -0.22
C LEU A 711 -46.03 -20.70 1.03
N LYS A 712 -46.58 -19.91 1.95
CA LYS A 712 -47.25 -20.42 3.15
C LYS A 712 -48.58 -21.10 2.83
N GLU A 713 -49.34 -20.54 1.88
CA GLU A 713 -50.62 -21.09 1.43
C GLU A 713 -50.47 -22.35 0.56
N ASN A 714 -49.30 -22.54 -0.08
CA ASN A 714 -49.04 -23.64 -1.01
C ASN A 714 -47.94 -24.61 -0.52
N GLN A 715 -47.86 -24.86 0.79
CA GLN A 715 -46.83 -25.73 1.39
C GLN A 715 -46.85 -27.19 0.89
N GLU A 716 -47.96 -27.66 0.31
CA GLU A 716 -48.13 -29.02 -0.23
C GLU A 716 -48.11 -29.10 -1.78
N ASP A 717 -47.49 -28.14 -2.48
CA ASP A 717 -47.36 -28.13 -3.95
C ASP A 717 -48.73 -28.05 -4.70
N GLN A 718 -49.82 -27.59 -4.06
CA GLN A 718 -51.18 -27.55 -4.63
C GLN A 718 -51.33 -26.57 -5.82
N ASP A 719 -50.65 -25.42 -5.83
CA ASP A 719 -50.60 -24.48 -6.97
C ASP A 719 -49.17 -23.99 -7.26
N ALA A 720 -48.40 -24.82 -7.98
CA ALA A 720 -47.06 -24.47 -8.42
C ALA A 720 -47.01 -23.26 -9.37
N ALA A 721 -48.09 -22.95 -10.10
CA ALA A 721 -48.13 -21.84 -11.05
C ALA A 721 -48.21 -20.48 -10.33
N ALA A 722 -49.02 -20.39 -9.25
CA ALA A 722 -49.08 -19.20 -8.41
C ALA A 722 -47.74 -18.87 -7.75
N VAL A 723 -47.01 -19.90 -7.28
CA VAL A 723 -45.65 -19.73 -6.72
C VAL A 723 -44.67 -19.22 -7.79
N VAL A 724 -44.73 -19.75 -9.01
CA VAL A 724 -43.87 -19.28 -10.11
C VAL A 724 -44.18 -17.83 -10.48
N LYS A 725 -45.45 -17.45 -10.57
CA LYS A 725 -45.88 -16.09 -10.91
C LYS A 725 -45.46 -15.07 -9.85
N SER A 726 -45.68 -15.36 -8.57
CA SER A 726 -45.25 -14.49 -7.46
C SER A 726 -43.74 -14.34 -7.40
N LYS A 727 -42.97 -15.41 -7.68
CA LYS A 727 -41.52 -15.33 -7.86
C LYS A 727 -41.11 -14.40 -9.00
N GLN A 728 -41.73 -14.54 -10.17
CA GLN A 728 -41.46 -13.68 -11.32
C GLN A 728 -41.76 -12.20 -11.03
N GLN A 729 -42.84 -11.91 -10.28
CA GLN A 729 -43.15 -10.55 -9.85
C GLN A 729 -42.09 -10.00 -8.90
N ARG A 730 -41.65 -10.80 -7.92
CA ARG A 730 -40.56 -10.46 -7.00
C ARG A 730 -39.22 -10.29 -7.71
N ASP A 731 -38.94 -11.12 -8.72
CA ASP A 731 -37.75 -11.01 -9.58
C ASP A 731 -37.79 -9.72 -10.41
N ALA A 732 -38.94 -9.37 -11.00
CA ALA A 732 -39.11 -8.15 -11.78
C ALA A 732 -39.00 -6.88 -10.92
N ALA A 733 -39.63 -6.86 -9.73
CA ALA A 733 -39.50 -5.74 -8.78
C ALA A 733 -38.05 -5.57 -8.31
N ARG A 734 -37.37 -6.69 -8.00
CA ARG A 734 -35.94 -6.66 -7.64
C ARG A 734 -35.07 -6.17 -8.79
N ALA A 735 -35.34 -6.60 -10.02
CA ALA A 735 -34.59 -6.14 -11.19
C ALA A 735 -34.75 -4.63 -11.41
N ARG A 736 -35.94 -4.07 -11.18
CA ARG A 736 -36.18 -2.62 -11.23
C ARG A 736 -35.38 -1.87 -10.16
N LEU A 737 -35.48 -2.30 -8.91
CA LEU A 737 -34.69 -1.71 -7.81
C LEU A 737 -33.19 -1.79 -8.11
N ASN A 738 -32.73 -2.94 -8.59
CA ASN A 738 -31.33 -3.21 -8.89
C ASN A 738 -30.79 -2.42 -10.08
N SER A 739 -31.66 -1.94 -10.97
CA SER A 739 -31.28 -1.07 -12.09
C SER A 739 -31.03 0.37 -11.66
N TYR A 740 -31.44 0.76 -10.44
CA TYR A 740 -31.47 2.16 -10.05
C TYR A 740 -30.19 2.63 -9.35
N TYR A 741 -29.83 2.06 -8.19
CA TYR A 741 -28.61 2.43 -7.47
C TYR A 741 -27.61 1.30 -7.36
N MET A 742 -26.51 1.40 -8.09
CA MET A 742 -25.41 0.43 -8.15
C MET A 742 -24.62 0.36 -6.84
N THR A 743 -24.41 1.47 -6.16
CA THR A 743 -23.75 1.50 -4.84
C THR A 743 -24.58 0.83 -3.76
N GLN A 744 -25.90 0.72 -3.99
CA GLN A 744 -26.86 0.09 -3.10
C GLN A 744 -27.10 -1.38 -3.48
N GLN A 745 -26.40 -1.88 -4.49
CA GLN A 745 -26.43 -3.28 -4.89
C GLN A 745 -25.32 -4.09 -4.23
N PRO A 746 -25.62 -5.33 -3.79
CA PRO A 746 -24.58 -6.20 -3.25
C PRO A 746 -23.50 -6.54 -4.30
N TYR A 747 -23.88 -6.64 -5.59
CA TYR A 747 -22.97 -6.83 -6.73
C TYR A 747 -23.60 -6.26 -8.02
N PRO A 748 -23.35 -4.98 -8.38
CA PRO A 748 -23.91 -4.39 -9.59
C PRO A 748 -23.40 -5.09 -10.85
N GLN A 749 -24.27 -5.23 -11.87
CA GLN A 749 -23.91 -5.87 -13.13
C GLN A 749 -22.95 -5.00 -13.93
N LEU A 750 -21.94 -5.61 -14.55
CA LEU A 750 -21.01 -4.90 -15.43
C LEU A 750 -21.73 -4.43 -16.70
N THR A 751 -21.90 -3.11 -16.84
CA THR A 751 -22.43 -2.45 -18.04
C THR A 751 -21.31 -1.78 -18.82
N SER A 752 -21.56 -1.38 -20.07
CA SER A 752 -20.59 -0.59 -20.85
C SER A 752 -20.20 0.71 -20.15
N PHE A 753 -21.18 1.38 -19.53
CA PHE A 753 -20.96 2.58 -18.73
C PHE A 753 -20.05 2.28 -17.52
N LEU A 754 -20.44 1.32 -16.66
CA LEU A 754 -19.69 1.04 -15.44
C LEU A 754 -18.26 0.54 -15.72
N SER A 755 -18.08 -0.24 -16.78
CA SER A 755 -16.77 -0.71 -17.24
C SER A 755 -15.87 0.45 -17.69
N ALA A 756 -16.42 1.42 -18.45
CA ALA A 756 -15.67 2.60 -18.91
C ALA A 756 -15.18 3.46 -17.73
N PHE A 757 -15.98 3.56 -16.67
CA PHE A 757 -15.64 4.25 -15.42
C PHE A 757 -14.89 3.38 -14.39
N GLY A 758 -14.42 2.20 -14.80
CA GLY A 758 -13.47 1.42 -14.01
C GLY A 758 -14.04 0.49 -12.94
N GLN A 759 -15.31 0.08 -13.05
CA GLN A 759 -15.85 -1.01 -12.23
C GLN A 759 -14.98 -2.28 -12.38
N PRO A 760 -14.53 -2.91 -11.28
CA PRO A 760 -13.67 -4.07 -11.35
C PRO A 760 -14.42 -5.31 -11.87
N PRO A 761 -13.80 -6.16 -12.70
CA PRO A 761 -14.37 -7.43 -13.12
C PRO A 761 -14.37 -8.50 -12.00
N ARG A 762 -13.70 -8.23 -10.87
CA ARG A 762 -13.60 -9.09 -9.68
C ARG A 762 -12.89 -10.42 -9.95
N LYS A 763 -11.85 -10.38 -10.78
CA LYS A 763 -11.09 -11.57 -11.17
C LYS A 763 -9.97 -11.88 -10.19
N THR A 764 -9.45 -10.86 -9.51
CA THR A 764 -8.39 -10.90 -8.51
C THR A 764 -8.82 -10.11 -7.27
N ALA A 765 -8.10 -10.31 -6.17
CA ALA A 765 -8.30 -9.53 -4.94
C ALA A 765 -7.51 -8.19 -4.96
N CYS A 766 -6.94 -7.80 -6.10
CA CYS A 766 -6.16 -6.56 -6.21
C CYS A 766 -7.07 -5.35 -6.16
N ALA A 767 -6.73 -4.39 -5.30
CA ALA A 767 -7.37 -3.07 -5.32
C ALA A 767 -7.23 -2.38 -6.69
N CYS A 768 -6.13 -2.67 -7.41
CA CYS A 768 -5.82 -2.13 -8.73
C CYS A 768 -6.77 -2.55 -9.87
N GLU A 769 -7.67 -3.53 -9.65
CA GLU A 769 -8.69 -3.83 -10.67
C GLU A 769 -9.68 -2.69 -10.88
N ARG A 770 -9.92 -1.91 -9.82
CA ARG A 770 -10.71 -0.70 -9.91
C ARG A 770 -9.83 0.43 -10.44
N ARG A 771 -10.25 1.03 -11.55
CA ARG A 771 -9.51 2.13 -12.19
C ARG A 771 -10.22 3.45 -11.91
N GLU A 772 -9.46 4.44 -11.48
CA GLU A 772 -9.98 5.78 -11.15
C GLU A 772 -9.38 6.87 -12.04
N GLU A 773 -8.57 6.47 -13.03
CA GLU A 773 -7.96 7.37 -14.01
C GLU A 773 -8.96 7.82 -15.07
N ALA A 774 -8.87 9.09 -15.45
CA ALA A 774 -9.67 9.66 -16.52
C ALA A 774 -9.25 9.08 -17.88
N ASN A 775 -10.22 8.77 -18.75
CA ASN A 775 -9.94 8.27 -20.09
C ASN A 775 -10.96 8.77 -21.14
N LEU A 776 -10.62 8.60 -22.43
CA LEU A 776 -11.45 9.07 -23.54
C LEU A 776 -12.84 8.42 -23.58
N ASP A 777 -12.94 7.13 -23.23
CA ASP A 777 -14.22 6.41 -23.24
C ASP A 777 -15.20 7.01 -22.23
N GLN A 778 -14.72 7.45 -21.07
CA GLN A 778 -15.53 8.14 -20.05
C GLN A 778 -16.13 9.44 -20.60
N ALA A 779 -15.32 10.25 -21.28
CA ALA A 779 -15.80 11.48 -21.91
C ALA A 779 -16.87 11.19 -22.97
N LEU A 780 -16.67 10.17 -23.81
CA LEU A 780 -17.65 9.75 -24.81
C LEU A 780 -18.96 9.26 -24.18
N GLN A 781 -18.90 8.53 -23.06
CA GLN A 781 -20.09 8.09 -22.32
C GLN A 781 -20.91 9.29 -21.79
N LEU A 782 -20.26 10.32 -21.27
CA LEU A 782 -20.94 11.51 -20.74
C LEU A 782 -21.53 12.42 -21.84
N MET A 783 -20.85 12.50 -22.99
CA MET A 783 -21.29 13.35 -24.09
C MET A 783 -22.42 12.72 -24.91
N ASN A 784 -22.41 11.39 -25.11
CA ASN A 784 -23.22 10.77 -26.17
C ASN A 784 -23.97 9.50 -25.77
N SER A 785 -23.84 8.99 -24.53
CA SER A 785 -24.54 7.74 -24.18
C SER A 785 -26.05 7.93 -24.12
N GLY A 786 -26.78 6.92 -24.58
CA GLY A 786 -28.25 6.87 -24.42
C GLY A 786 -28.67 6.90 -22.94
N LEU A 787 -27.85 6.33 -22.06
CA LEU A 787 -28.10 6.32 -20.62
C LEU A 787 -28.18 7.74 -20.04
N ILE A 788 -27.24 8.63 -20.40
CA ILE A 788 -27.25 10.03 -19.95
C ILE A 788 -28.38 10.79 -20.63
N ARG A 789 -28.47 10.74 -21.97
CA ARG A 789 -29.48 11.47 -22.75
C ARG A 789 -30.90 11.21 -22.26
N ASP A 790 -31.27 9.94 -22.12
CA ASP A 790 -32.63 9.56 -21.75
C ASP A 790 -32.96 9.98 -20.30
N ARG A 791 -31.96 10.02 -19.41
CA ARG A 791 -32.13 10.49 -18.02
C ARG A 791 -32.24 12.01 -17.97
N VAL A 792 -31.45 12.75 -18.75
CA VAL A 792 -31.52 14.21 -18.83
C VAL A 792 -32.90 14.66 -19.31
N GLY A 793 -33.47 14.02 -20.33
CA GLY A 793 -34.85 14.32 -20.78
C GLY A 793 -35.89 14.11 -19.67
N ARG A 794 -35.82 12.98 -18.95
CA ARG A 794 -36.70 12.75 -17.78
C ARG A 794 -36.53 13.79 -16.69
N ALA A 795 -35.30 14.24 -16.45
CA ALA A 795 -35.01 15.29 -15.48
C ALA A 795 -35.65 16.61 -15.91
N ALA A 796 -35.52 16.97 -17.19
CA ALA A 796 -36.15 18.17 -17.74
C ALA A 796 -37.68 18.12 -17.62
N ASP A 797 -38.32 16.97 -17.85
CA ASP A 797 -39.76 16.80 -17.61
C ASP A 797 -40.16 17.00 -16.14
N ARG A 798 -39.36 16.47 -15.22
CA ARG A 798 -39.59 16.60 -13.77
C ARG A 798 -39.43 18.05 -13.31
N PHE A 799 -38.34 18.70 -13.73
CA PHE A 799 -38.01 20.07 -13.36
C PHE A 799 -38.81 21.12 -14.12
N GLY A 800 -39.26 20.83 -15.34
CA GLY A 800 -39.97 21.76 -16.23
C GLY A 800 -41.27 22.31 -15.65
N LYS A 801 -41.81 21.65 -14.61
CA LYS A 801 -42.97 22.11 -13.84
C LYS A 801 -42.65 23.24 -12.86
N LEU A 802 -41.38 23.50 -12.58
CA LEU A 802 -40.92 24.49 -11.60
C LEU A 802 -40.62 25.85 -12.26
N PRO A 803 -40.85 26.97 -11.57
CA PRO A 803 -40.33 28.27 -11.97
C PRO A 803 -38.80 28.25 -12.14
N ASN A 804 -38.26 29.03 -13.08
CA ASN A 804 -36.82 29.04 -13.41
C ASN A 804 -35.93 29.20 -12.17
N GLU A 805 -36.26 30.13 -11.27
CA GLU A 805 -35.48 30.38 -10.05
C GLU A 805 -35.50 29.18 -9.07
N GLN A 806 -36.64 28.50 -8.98
CA GLN A 806 -36.77 27.30 -8.16
C GLN A 806 -36.01 26.12 -8.79
N PHE A 807 -36.09 25.96 -10.12
CA PHE A 807 -35.31 24.98 -10.86
C PHE A 807 -33.81 25.13 -10.63
N ILE A 808 -33.25 26.34 -10.80
CA ILE A 808 -31.82 26.60 -10.62
C ILE A 808 -31.40 26.21 -9.19
N ARG A 809 -32.19 26.62 -8.18
CA ARG A 809 -31.91 26.29 -6.78
C ARG A 809 -31.90 24.78 -6.53
N GLU A 810 -32.97 24.09 -6.94
CA GLU A 810 -33.11 22.64 -6.71
C GLU A 810 -32.09 21.82 -7.48
N LEU A 811 -31.76 22.24 -8.71
CA LEU A 811 -30.72 21.62 -9.52
C LEU A 811 -29.36 21.65 -8.83
N TYR A 812 -28.96 22.81 -8.29
CA TYR A 812 -27.68 22.94 -7.57
C TYR A 812 -27.65 22.14 -6.27
N LEU A 813 -28.74 22.13 -5.50
CA LEU A 813 -28.83 21.32 -4.28
C LEU A 813 -28.76 19.83 -4.60
N ALA A 814 -29.43 19.36 -5.65
CA ALA A 814 -29.46 17.96 -6.05
C ALA A 814 -28.15 17.50 -6.70
N ALA A 815 -27.52 18.33 -7.53
CA ALA A 815 -26.34 17.96 -8.30
C ALA A 815 -25.02 18.14 -7.54
N VAL A 816 -24.86 19.28 -6.86
CA VAL A 816 -23.60 19.71 -6.23
C VAL A 816 -23.73 20.03 -4.74
N SER A 817 -24.91 19.84 -4.14
CA SER A 817 -25.12 19.92 -2.69
C SER A 817 -24.84 21.30 -2.07
N ARG A 818 -24.98 22.37 -2.86
CA ARG A 818 -24.86 23.76 -2.42
C ARG A 818 -25.90 24.64 -3.12
N ARG A 819 -26.01 25.90 -2.72
CA ARG A 819 -26.77 26.91 -3.46
C ARG A 819 -25.94 27.43 -4.64
N PRO A 820 -26.58 27.84 -5.75
CA PRO A 820 -25.88 28.51 -6.85
C PRO A 820 -25.29 29.83 -6.36
N SER A 821 -24.12 30.20 -6.87
CA SER A 821 -23.61 31.56 -6.73
C SER A 821 -24.46 32.55 -7.54
N ASP A 822 -24.35 33.84 -7.24
CA ASP A 822 -25.10 34.87 -7.98
C ASP A 822 -24.73 34.89 -9.48
N ALA A 823 -23.46 34.62 -9.81
CA ALA A 823 -22.98 34.54 -11.19
C ALA A 823 -23.58 33.34 -11.94
N GLU A 824 -23.56 32.16 -11.34
CA GLU A 824 -24.17 30.94 -11.90
C GLU A 824 -25.67 31.12 -12.08
N ARG A 825 -26.35 31.62 -11.04
CA ARG A 825 -27.79 31.90 -11.06
C ARG A 825 -28.16 32.85 -12.19
N LYS A 826 -27.44 33.98 -12.32
CA LYS A 826 -27.66 34.96 -13.39
C LYS A 826 -27.44 34.33 -14.77
N THR A 827 -26.34 33.61 -14.95
CA THR A 827 -25.98 32.98 -16.23
C THR A 827 -27.06 32.01 -16.70
N ILE A 828 -27.52 31.13 -15.81
CA ILE A 828 -28.57 30.15 -16.14
C ILE A 828 -29.92 30.85 -16.32
N SER A 829 -30.27 31.82 -15.47
CA SER A 829 -31.52 32.59 -15.61
C SER A 829 -31.60 33.33 -16.94
N ASP A 830 -30.49 33.94 -17.39
CA ASP A 830 -30.38 34.61 -18.68
C ASP A 830 -30.51 33.60 -19.84
N TYR A 831 -29.86 32.44 -19.77
CA TYR A 831 -29.98 31.37 -20.77
C TYR A 831 -31.43 30.85 -20.89
N LEU A 832 -32.08 30.55 -19.76
CA LEU A 832 -33.45 30.04 -19.73
C LEU A 832 -34.48 31.05 -20.25
N LYS A 833 -34.20 32.36 -20.18
CA LYS A 833 -35.06 33.41 -20.74
C LYS A 833 -34.87 33.60 -22.26
N ALA A 834 -33.66 33.32 -22.76
CA ALA A 834 -33.33 33.45 -24.18
C ALA A 834 -33.79 32.26 -25.04
N GLY A 835 -33.99 31.08 -24.43
CA GLY A 835 -34.36 29.86 -25.15
C GLY A 835 -35.79 29.86 -25.70
N ALA A 836 -35.96 29.52 -26.98
CA ALA A 836 -37.28 29.39 -27.62
C ALA A 836 -38.06 28.15 -27.14
N ASP A 837 -37.36 27.10 -26.69
CA ASP A 837 -37.93 25.88 -26.13
C ASP A 837 -37.41 25.68 -24.69
N ARG A 838 -38.31 25.83 -23.72
CA ARG A 838 -37.99 25.74 -22.30
C ARG A 838 -37.55 24.33 -21.90
N GLY A 839 -38.12 23.28 -22.50
CA GLY A 839 -37.76 21.89 -22.20
C GLY A 839 -36.31 21.62 -22.60
N LYS A 840 -35.94 21.99 -23.83
CA LYS A 840 -34.56 21.88 -24.32
C LYS A 840 -33.57 22.72 -23.49
N ALA A 841 -33.94 23.94 -23.13
CA ALA A 841 -33.09 24.77 -22.30
C ALA A 841 -32.81 24.13 -20.92
N PHE A 842 -33.79 23.41 -20.35
CA PHE A 842 -33.60 22.65 -19.11
C PHE A 842 -32.70 21.44 -19.33
N GLU A 843 -32.90 20.68 -20.43
CA GLU A 843 -32.02 19.57 -20.80
C GLU A 843 -30.57 20.02 -20.92
N ASP A 844 -30.30 21.12 -21.64
CA ASP A 844 -28.96 21.65 -21.86
C ASP A 844 -28.26 22.01 -20.54
N VAL A 845 -28.97 22.69 -19.63
CA VAL A 845 -28.42 23.11 -18.33
C VAL A 845 -28.12 21.89 -17.44
N ILE A 846 -29.01 20.91 -17.40
CA ILE A 846 -28.80 19.67 -16.62
C ILE A 846 -27.63 18.89 -17.19
N TRP A 847 -27.54 18.77 -18.52
CA TRP A 847 -26.44 18.10 -19.20
C TRP A 847 -25.10 18.78 -18.93
N ALA A 848 -25.08 20.11 -19.00
CA ALA A 848 -23.89 20.91 -18.70
C ALA A 848 -23.40 20.65 -17.27
N ILE A 849 -24.30 20.67 -16.27
CA ILE A 849 -23.95 20.39 -14.88
C ILE A 849 -23.36 18.99 -14.69
N ILE A 850 -23.95 17.95 -15.30
CA ILE A 850 -23.44 16.58 -15.21
C ILE A 850 -22.00 16.47 -15.76
N ASN A 851 -21.63 17.32 -16.71
CA ASN A 851 -20.30 17.35 -17.33
C ASN A 851 -19.32 18.31 -16.63
N THR A 852 -19.71 18.93 -15.51
CA THR A 852 -18.78 19.75 -14.72
C THR A 852 -17.84 18.90 -13.88
N ASN A 853 -16.63 19.42 -13.63
CA ASN A 853 -15.71 18.79 -12.68
C ASN A 853 -16.31 18.72 -11.27
N GLU A 854 -17.10 19.72 -10.84
CA GLU A 854 -17.73 19.71 -9.52
C GLU A 854 -18.74 18.56 -9.35
N PHE A 855 -19.45 18.19 -10.42
CA PHE A 855 -20.34 17.04 -10.42
C PHE A 855 -19.57 15.71 -10.43
N MET A 856 -18.60 15.58 -11.34
CA MET A 856 -17.86 14.33 -11.57
C MET A 856 -16.83 14.01 -10.49
N PHE A 857 -16.33 15.02 -9.79
CA PHE A 857 -15.29 14.86 -8.79
C PHE A 857 -15.79 15.20 -7.38
N GLN A 858 -15.34 14.40 -6.44
CA GLN A 858 -15.41 14.68 -5.03
C GLN A 858 -14.18 15.50 -4.62
N HIS A 859 -14.42 16.67 -4.02
CA HIS A 859 -13.39 17.62 -3.61
C HIS A 859 -13.29 17.72 -2.09
#